data_AF-A0A946J972-F1
#
_entry.id   AF-A0A946J972-F1
#
_cell.length_a   1.000
_cell.length_b   1.000
_cell.length_c   1.000
_cell.angle_alpha   90.00
_cell.angle_beta   90.00
_cell.angle_gamma   90.00
#
_symmetry.space_group_name_H-M   'P 1'
#
loop_
_entity.id
_entity.type
_entity.pdbx_description
1 polymer ?
#
loop_
_entity_poly.entity_id
_entity_poly.type
_entity_poly.pdbx_seq_one_letter_code
_entity_poly.pdbx_strand_id
1 'polypeptide(L)'
;MRKIWVISIILSSVAFAQNDGLVKSNYPSGALQTEGNYINGVRDGLWTFWYEGEVFEDNGEDGEAKTKDEGEDNGVWDSTETVVLDLDGDTFYDPPQMKMEGSYSNGDRDGLWTIWYTNGNRQEEANYTNGKLTSTLIRWYENGNKSEEGTYEIGKQDGFWVWYYKTGIKKEQTQFHDGQQDGQWLQWYTDGSKKSERKFTSGERDSLWTSWYENGNKKFQATYASGKLNGPWTSWYENGIVKEKTGHYEDNKLTKKWTYWADDGRKTQVTSYDKGIMNGPYISWNEDNYKVLDGEYKQGEKNNKWTHWYGDGVLKKQESFINGEKDGQWIWWRPDGVKDRAGIFKNGLKHGIWTLWNNEDHKATEETYVNGSIDGTVTIWYDNGNKDREGVIRGGEPTIQWTYYNPDGTKDFIFDYGTGLDQVRIAELENRDGVFYKIGKQKPYNGMVMESGGVKDYLLLGRFVSGKRDGQWVQWYRNGQKEVEGIYYRGKKHGDWSLWYEDGTLKEQGKFDMGKSDGLYQFWYENGHLHKEQSYHKGKPHGKWAWWYEHDHNLTFTDGNWSYNGGTYKAENAEELWNWWWYLNDNKEMEGHYIDGEKNGVWTWWFDSGVKQSEGSYLDNEQDGLWLYYGNDGSAVEEITFSGGKRDGRFTLWLTPEEKQEEKFYRNGKLDGPSTFWENGYRSKMTTYKSDSPEGPWIIWFPNSDQIREQGFFQSGVKEGLTTYYYEDGIMQREGFFKLGSPDGIWTYWNTKSDKDFDFDFGSGLEHIALEDLVERETIFYKLGEDVPFTGIITQENQEAGYLFLGRTLDGKKDGQWVKWFPSGKDVPEIILVDVPDPEPDLPWSGGKQEQGGYKNGEKDGLWTEWHDNEHIKSHGTYELGIMNGDWTFFHQNGLKEKEGTLAYGNADGLWLFWDENSNKVQEGTFTDGTKEGKWTAWLSDGRLTEGYYANGKKDATWTSWWDHDGTRKEMQGAYRNGKMVDKWFFYDKSGNLKEIRYFSPAF
;
A
#
# COMPACT_ATOMS: atom_id res chain seq x y z
N MET A 1 0.37 -97.92 20.33
CA MET A 1 0.68 -98.75 19.14
C MET A 1 2.19 -98.80 18.95
N ARG A 2 2.82 -99.99 18.85
CA ARG A 2 4.14 -100.28 18.24
C ARG A 2 5.39 -99.52 18.78
N LYS A 3 6.57 -100.12 19.02
CA LYS A 3 7.04 -101.52 18.95
C LYS A 3 8.51 -101.62 19.46
N ILE A 4 8.97 -102.80 19.95
CA ILE A 4 10.39 -103.26 20.15
C ILE A 4 11.23 -102.44 21.18
N TRP A 5 12.12 -102.97 22.05
CA TRP A 5 12.90 -104.22 22.02
C TRP A 5 12.94 -105.04 23.33
N VAL A 6 13.14 -106.35 23.14
CA VAL A 6 13.54 -107.34 24.15
C VAL A 6 15.06 -107.47 24.10
N ILE A 7 15.73 -107.53 25.26
CA ILE A 7 17.01 -108.25 25.40
C ILE A 7 16.89 -109.15 26.63
N SER A 8 16.89 -110.46 26.39
CA SER A 8 17.15 -111.47 27.42
C SER A 8 18.64 -111.57 27.65
N ILE A 9 19.07 -111.66 28.90
CA ILE A 9 20.34 -112.30 29.26
C ILE A 9 19.99 -113.47 30.17
N ILE A 10 20.33 -114.67 29.72
CA ILE A 10 20.24 -115.93 30.46
C ILE A 10 21.67 -116.29 30.89
N LEU A 11 21.80 -117.00 32.01
CA LEU A 11 23.04 -117.49 32.63
C LEU A 11 23.88 -116.39 33.33
N SER A 12 24.50 -116.67 34.48
CA SER A 12 24.90 -118.01 34.95
C SER A 12 24.42 -118.34 36.36
N SER A 13 23.73 -119.48 36.47
CA SER A 13 23.62 -120.23 37.71
C SER A 13 25.00 -120.72 38.15
N VAL A 14 25.51 -120.18 39.25
CA VAL A 14 26.23 -121.03 40.22
C VAL A 14 25.24 -121.28 41.34
N ALA A 15 24.32 -122.21 41.11
CA ALA A 15 23.55 -122.82 42.17
C ALA A 15 24.52 -123.70 42.97
N PHE A 16 25.24 -123.08 43.91
CA PHE A 16 25.56 -123.82 45.13
C PHE A 16 24.23 -124.33 45.67
N ALA A 17 24.17 -125.64 45.96
CA ALA A 17 23.01 -126.21 46.61
C ALA A 17 22.89 -125.55 47.99
N GLN A 18 22.07 -124.52 48.08
CA GLN A 18 21.73 -123.88 49.33
C GLN A 18 20.80 -124.88 50.03
N ASN A 19 21.32 -125.56 51.05
CA ASN A 19 20.57 -126.57 51.77
C ASN A 19 19.29 -125.95 52.32
N ASP A 20 18.14 -126.58 52.03
CA ASP A 20 16.86 -126.20 52.61
C ASP A 20 16.93 -126.25 54.14
N GLY A 21 16.33 -125.26 54.79
CA GLY A 21 16.46 -125.03 56.23
C GLY A 21 16.77 -123.58 56.61
N LEU A 22 16.89 -123.35 57.92
CA LEU A 22 17.17 -122.03 58.49
C LEU A 22 18.56 -121.56 58.08
N VAL A 23 18.61 -120.46 57.33
CA VAL A 23 19.85 -119.79 56.93
C VAL A 23 19.97 -118.48 57.70
N LYS A 24 21.11 -118.32 58.37
CA LYS A 24 21.57 -117.04 58.91
C LYS A 24 22.75 -116.57 58.08
N SER A 25 22.74 -115.31 57.65
CA SER A 25 23.92 -114.63 57.11
C SER A 25 24.36 -113.54 58.08
N ASN A 26 25.67 -113.34 58.20
CA ASN A 26 26.26 -112.28 59.01
C ASN A 26 26.94 -111.24 58.10
N TYR A 27 27.06 -110.01 58.59
CA TYR A 27 27.94 -109.00 58.04
C TYR A 27 29.41 -109.41 58.23
N PRO A 28 30.38 -108.78 57.53
CA PRO A 28 31.82 -109.05 57.73
C PRO A 28 32.30 -108.81 59.18
N SER A 29 31.59 -107.96 59.92
CA SER A 29 31.74 -107.69 61.36
C SER A 29 31.26 -108.83 62.27
N GLY A 30 30.64 -109.88 61.73
CA GLY A 30 29.99 -110.95 62.51
C GLY A 30 28.55 -110.65 62.92
N ALA A 31 28.08 -109.40 62.80
CA ALA A 31 26.70 -109.02 63.14
C ALA A 31 25.68 -109.78 62.29
N LEU A 32 24.57 -110.23 62.90
CA LEU A 32 23.51 -110.91 62.14
C LEU A 32 22.93 -109.98 61.08
N GLN A 33 22.94 -110.41 59.81
CA GLN A 33 22.53 -109.62 58.65
C GLN A 33 21.15 -110.04 58.14
N THR A 34 20.95 -111.34 57.94
CA THR A 34 19.65 -111.91 57.55
C THR A 34 19.40 -113.25 58.26
N GLU A 35 18.14 -113.56 58.51
CA GLU A 35 17.67 -114.85 59.01
C GLU A 35 16.36 -115.19 58.32
N GLY A 36 16.24 -116.44 57.89
CA GLY A 36 15.00 -116.96 57.32
C GLY A 36 15.20 -118.37 56.76
N ASN A 37 14.13 -118.94 56.21
CA ASN A 37 14.13 -120.33 55.74
C ASN A 37 14.21 -120.39 54.21
N TYR A 38 14.93 -121.41 53.69
CA TYR A 38 14.80 -121.83 52.29
C TYR A 38 14.05 -123.16 52.20
N ILE A 39 13.14 -123.27 51.23
CA ILE A 39 12.41 -124.50 50.89
C ILE A 39 12.47 -124.66 49.37
N ASN A 40 12.91 -125.82 48.89
CA ASN A 40 13.21 -126.09 47.47
C ASN A 40 14.14 -125.04 46.82
N GLY A 41 15.11 -124.50 47.58
CA GLY A 41 16.06 -123.49 47.10
C GLY A 41 15.49 -122.08 46.86
N VAL A 42 14.25 -121.80 47.30
CA VAL A 42 13.66 -120.44 47.30
C VAL A 42 13.32 -120.00 48.73
N ARG A 43 13.28 -118.67 48.96
CA ARG A 43 12.92 -118.11 50.27
C ARG A 43 11.48 -118.44 50.60
N ASP A 44 11.23 -118.93 51.81
CA ASP A 44 9.89 -119.24 52.30
C ASP A 44 9.78 -118.96 53.81
N GLY A 45 8.57 -118.72 54.31
CA GLY A 45 8.32 -118.35 55.71
C GLY A 45 8.82 -116.95 56.08
N LEU A 46 8.93 -116.68 57.39
CA LEU A 46 9.39 -115.40 57.92
C LEU A 46 10.87 -115.17 57.61
N TRP A 47 11.18 -113.95 57.16
CA TRP A 47 12.53 -113.46 56.93
C TRP A 47 12.73 -112.12 57.64
N THR A 48 13.82 -112.03 58.40
CA THR A 48 14.23 -110.82 59.12
C THR A 48 15.61 -110.36 58.62
N PHE A 49 15.77 -109.06 58.53
CA PHE A 49 16.97 -108.37 58.05
C PHE A 49 17.31 -107.28 59.05
N TRP A 50 18.59 -107.09 59.31
CA TRP A 50 19.07 -106.10 60.28
C TRP A 50 20.02 -105.08 59.65
N TYR A 51 20.15 -103.94 60.30
CA TYR A 51 21.27 -103.03 60.09
C TYR A 51 22.56 -103.67 60.66
N GLU A 52 23.71 -103.24 60.16
CA GLU A 52 24.99 -103.66 60.73
C GLU A 52 25.12 -103.05 62.13
N GLY A 53 25.09 -103.89 63.16
CA GLY A 53 25.35 -103.52 64.55
C GLY A 53 26.81 -103.75 64.92
N GLU A 54 27.22 -103.19 66.06
CA GLU A 54 28.58 -103.40 66.58
C GLU A 54 28.71 -104.81 67.18
N VAL A 55 29.83 -105.47 66.91
CA VAL A 55 30.20 -106.77 67.48
C VAL A 55 31.61 -106.66 67.99
N PHE A 56 31.83 -107.10 69.22
CA PHE A 56 33.14 -107.13 69.86
C PHE A 56 33.65 -108.57 69.89
N GLU A 57 34.80 -108.82 69.26
CA GLU A 57 35.57 -110.05 69.41
C GLU A 57 36.63 -109.85 70.49
N ASP A 58 36.41 -110.42 71.68
CA ASP A 58 37.44 -110.41 72.73
C ASP A 58 38.53 -111.45 72.42
N ASN A 59 39.71 -110.95 72.08
CA ASN A 59 40.91 -111.75 71.86
C ASN A 59 41.79 -111.67 73.12
N GLY A 60 41.60 -112.62 74.04
CA GLY A 60 42.39 -112.72 75.27
C GLY A 60 43.90 -112.77 75.04
N GLU A 61 44.67 -112.25 76.01
CA GLU A 61 46.10 -111.95 75.93
C GLU A 61 47.07 -113.17 75.84
N ASP A 62 47.01 -114.01 74.80
CA ASP A 62 48.20 -114.72 74.25
C ASP A 62 48.03 -115.32 72.84
N GLY A 63 46.86 -115.86 72.49
CA GLY A 63 46.43 -116.15 71.12
C GLY A 63 47.12 -117.30 70.37
N GLU A 64 46.86 -118.56 70.74
CA GLU A 64 46.81 -119.73 69.82
C GLU A 64 45.87 -120.84 70.36
N ALA A 65 45.38 -121.73 69.48
CA ALA A 65 44.38 -122.77 69.79
C ALA A 65 44.94 -124.21 69.72
N LYS A 66 44.46 -125.15 70.56
CA LYS A 66 44.81 -126.60 70.49
C LYS A 66 43.64 -127.53 70.86
N THR A 67 43.75 -128.81 70.48
CA THR A 67 42.65 -129.79 70.46
C THR A 67 43.07 -131.21 70.88
N LYS A 68 42.15 -131.95 71.54
CA LYS A 68 42.03 -133.43 71.69
C LYS A 68 42.81 -134.26 72.74
N ASP A 69 42.00 -135.12 73.38
CA ASP A 69 42.19 -136.52 73.87
C ASP A 69 42.54 -136.82 75.35
N GLU A 70 42.17 -138.03 75.79
CA GLU A 70 42.06 -138.47 77.20
C GLU A 70 43.40 -138.81 77.90
N GLY A 71 43.55 -138.39 79.17
CA GLY A 71 44.36 -139.12 80.18
C GLY A 71 45.79 -138.61 80.49
N GLU A 72 45.87 -137.72 81.50
CA GLU A 72 47.09 -137.22 82.20
C GLU A 72 48.02 -136.21 81.47
N ASP A 73 47.82 -134.95 81.87
CA ASP A 73 48.83 -133.91 82.15
C ASP A 73 49.62 -133.26 80.99
N ASN A 74 48.92 -132.50 80.14
CA ASN A 74 49.49 -131.45 79.28
C ASN A 74 48.50 -130.31 78.96
N GLY A 75 48.24 -129.43 79.93
CA GLY A 75 47.16 -128.42 79.81
C GLY A 75 47.23 -127.47 78.60
N VAL A 76 46.19 -127.52 77.75
CA VAL A 76 45.59 -126.42 76.95
C VAL A 76 44.08 -126.71 76.75
N TRP A 77 43.25 -125.67 76.59
CA TRP A 77 41.78 -125.70 76.43
C TRP A 77 41.26 -125.80 74.98
N ASP A 78 40.00 -126.26 74.82
CA ASP A 78 39.11 -126.05 73.65
C ASP A 78 37.62 -126.12 74.12
N SER A 79 36.61 -125.42 73.58
CA SER A 79 36.55 -124.27 72.66
C SER A 79 35.16 -123.55 72.72
N THR A 80 35.14 -122.21 72.64
CA THR A 80 33.96 -121.30 72.50
C THR A 80 32.69 -121.59 73.32
N GLU A 81 32.59 -120.95 74.48
CA GLU A 81 31.34 -120.77 75.24
C GLU A 81 30.96 -119.27 75.20
N THR A 82 29.77 -118.91 74.71
CA THR A 82 29.32 -117.51 74.62
C THR A 82 28.88 -117.01 76.00
N VAL A 83 29.84 -116.63 76.83
CA VAL A 83 29.59 -116.06 78.16
C VAL A 83 29.37 -114.55 78.06
N VAL A 84 28.14 -114.12 78.32
CA VAL A 84 27.78 -112.70 78.43
C VAL A 84 28.10 -112.22 79.83
N LEU A 85 29.15 -111.41 80.00
CA LEU A 85 29.39 -110.62 81.22
C LEU A 85 29.87 -109.20 80.91
N ASP A 86 29.33 -108.28 81.72
CA ASP A 86 29.46 -106.82 81.71
C ASP A 86 30.87 -106.34 82.12
N LEU A 87 31.42 -105.36 81.39
CA LEU A 87 32.80 -104.86 81.60
C LEU A 87 33.02 -103.35 81.40
N ASP A 88 31.98 -102.54 81.13
CA ASP A 88 32.12 -101.07 80.99
C ASP A 88 31.06 -100.23 81.72
N GLY A 89 29.92 -100.81 82.15
CA GLY A 89 29.02 -100.19 83.12
C GLY A 89 28.29 -98.92 82.65
N ASP A 90 28.20 -98.65 81.34
CA ASP A 90 27.23 -97.71 80.77
C ASP A 90 26.17 -98.48 79.98
N THR A 91 24.92 -98.41 80.46
CA THR A 91 23.89 -99.36 80.08
C THR A 91 23.13 -98.93 78.83
N PHE A 92 23.45 -99.50 77.66
CA PHE A 92 22.46 -100.28 76.90
C PHE A 92 23.11 -101.12 75.78
N TYR A 93 22.81 -102.42 75.81
CA TYR A 93 22.95 -103.33 74.67
C TYR A 93 22.17 -102.78 73.48
N ASP A 94 22.83 -102.44 72.36
CA ASP A 94 22.15 -102.16 71.10
C ASP A 94 22.17 -103.43 70.23
N PRO A 95 21.17 -104.32 70.35
CA PRO A 95 21.08 -105.48 69.47
C PRO A 95 21.00 -104.99 68.02
N PRO A 96 21.45 -105.77 67.02
CA PRO A 96 21.32 -105.40 65.62
C PRO A 96 19.90 -104.90 65.35
N GLN A 97 19.78 -103.62 64.96
CA GLN A 97 18.49 -102.96 64.83
C GLN A 97 17.76 -103.50 63.61
N MET A 98 16.49 -103.84 63.77
CA MET A 98 15.73 -104.48 62.70
C MET A 98 15.56 -103.52 61.53
N LYS A 99 15.99 -103.94 60.34
CA LYS A 99 15.95 -103.15 59.10
C LYS A 99 14.68 -103.39 58.32
N MET A 100 14.32 -104.66 58.16
CA MET A 100 13.02 -105.07 57.65
C MET A 100 12.70 -106.50 58.07
N GLU A 101 11.42 -106.82 58.17
CA GLU A 101 10.90 -108.18 58.32
C GLU A 101 9.71 -108.39 57.38
N GLY A 102 9.43 -109.64 57.07
CA GLY A 102 8.23 -110.06 56.36
C GLY A 102 8.36 -111.47 55.85
N SER A 103 7.27 -112.05 55.35
CA SER A 103 7.30 -113.44 54.88
C SER A 103 7.59 -113.52 53.37
N TYR A 104 8.12 -114.66 52.95
CA TYR A 104 8.11 -115.10 51.55
C TYR A 104 7.23 -116.35 51.41
N SER A 105 6.63 -116.53 50.24
CA SER A 105 6.05 -117.80 49.82
C SER A 105 6.54 -118.13 48.41
N ASN A 106 7.14 -119.31 48.23
CA ASN A 106 7.75 -119.75 46.95
C ASN A 106 8.74 -118.73 46.34
N GLY A 107 9.47 -117.97 47.16
CA GLY A 107 10.43 -116.95 46.73
C GLY A 107 9.89 -115.54 46.50
N ASP A 108 8.56 -115.36 46.44
CA ASP A 108 7.89 -114.06 46.32
C ASP A 108 7.52 -113.49 47.71
N ARG A 109 7.50 -112.16 47.86
CA ARG A 109 7.04 -111.53 49.10
C ARG A 109 5.56 -111.85 49.36
N ASP A 110 5.25 -112.22 50.59
CA ASP A 110 3.90 -112.57 51.04
C ASP A 110 3.63 -112.05 52.48
N GLY A 111 2.38 -111.73 52.78
CA GLY A 111 1.97 -111.17 54.07
C GLY A 111 2.45 -109.75 54.33
N LEU A 112 2.44 -109.35 55.61
CA LEU A 112 2.92 -108.04 56.05
C LEU A 112 4.44 -107.98 55.99
N TRP A 113 4.94 -106.90 55.39
CA TRP A 113 6.34 -106.48 55.41
C TRP A 113 6.46 -105.16 56.15
N THR A 114 7.38 -105.10 57.10
CA THR A 114 7.72 -103.89 57.85
C THR A 114 9.17 -103.52 57.59
N ILE A 115 9.45 -102.23 57.40
CA ILE A 115 10.78 -101.67 57.21
C ILE A 115 10.94 -100.55 58.23
N TRP A 116 12.12 -100.41 58.83
CA TRP A 116 12.44 -99.36 59.81
C TRP A 116 13.63 -98.52 59.37
N TYR A 117 13.64 -97.27 59.81
CA TYR A 117 14.83 -96.43 59.80
C TYR A 117 15.83 -96.89 60.88
N THR A 118 17.10 -96.45 60.76
CA THR A 118 18.15 -96.73 61.75
C THR A 118 17.87 -96.16 63.14
N ASN A 119 16.92 -95.23 63.28
CA ASN A 119 16.48 -94.67 64.56
C ASN A 119 15.30 -95.45 65.21
N GLY A 120 14.98 -96.65 64.71
CA GLY A 120 13.90 -97.49 65.23
C GLY A 120 12.48 -97.05 64.86
N ASN A 121 12.30 -95.87 64.23
CA ASN A 121 10.99 -95.49 63.68
C ASN A 121 10.65 -96.33 62.45
N ARG A 122 9.38 -96.72 62.30
CA ARG A 122 8.89 -97.38 61.08
C ARG A 122 9.16 -96.48 59.85
N GLN A 123 9.55 -97.09 58.75
CA GLN A 123 9.79 -96.46 57.45
C GLN A 123 8.67 -96.83 56.47
N GLU A 124 8.31 -98.11 56.39
CA GLU A 124 7.27 -98.65 55.51
C GLU A 124 6.58 -99.85 56.19
N GLU A 125 5.26 -99.96 56.05
CA GLU A 125 4.46 -101.16 56.32
C GLU A 125 3.63 -101.45 55.08
N ALA A 126 3.73 -102.66 54.55
CA ALA A 126 3.24 -103.01 53.22
C ALA A 126 2.78 -104.47 53.17
N ASN A 127 1.56 -104.74 52.72
CA ASN A 127 1.05 -106.10 52.59
C ASN A 127 1.21 -106.62 51.16
N TYR A 128 1.82 -107.79 51.01
CA TYR A 128 2.09 -108.44 49.74
C TYR A 128 1.32 -109.78 49.60
N THR A 129 1.04 -110.17 48.36
CA THR A 129 0.63 -111.54 48.00
C THR A 129 1.21 -111.87 46.62
N ASN A 130 1.92 -112.99 46.51
CA ASN A 130 2.67 -113.35 45.28
C ASN A 130 3.50 -112.18 44.72
N GLY A 131 4.26 -111.50 45.59
CA GLY A 131 5.19 -110.43 45.23
C GLY A 131 4.55 -109.08 44.88
N LYS A 132 3.21 -108.97 44.86
CA LYS A 132 2.49 -107.73 44.57
C LYS A 132 1.82 -107.18 45.83
N LEU A 133 1.70 -105.85 45.93
CA LEU A 133 0.95 -105.20 47.01
C LEU A 133 -0.55 -105.51 46.89
N THR A 134 -1.21 -105.90 47.99
CA THR A 134 -2.62 -106.38 47.98
C THR A 134 -3.51 -105.82 49.09
N SER A 135 -2.98 -104.95 49.96
CA SER A 135 -3.76 -104.25 50.98
C SER A 135 -3.07 -102.92 51.33
N THR A 136 -3.03 -102.54 52.60
CA THR A 136 -2.47 -101.25 53.05
C THR A 136 -0.96 -101.14 52.79
N LEU A 137 -0.56 -99.98 52.27
CA LEU A 137 0.77 -99.39 52.36
C LEU A 137 0.70 -98.19 53.32
N ILE A 138 1.60 -98.11 54.28
CA ILE A 138 1.87 -96.90 55.07
C ILE A 138 3.37 -96.63 55.00
N ARG A 139 3.75 -95.37 54.84
CA ARG A 139 5.13 -94.89 54.95
C ARG A 139 5.20 -93.73 55.92
N TRP A 140 6.38 -93.56 56.51
CA TRP A 140 6.67 -92.46 57.43
C TRP A 140 7.94 -91.70 57.00
N TYR A 141 8.07 -90.48 57.49
CA TYR A 141 9.34 -89.77 57.53
C TYR A 141 10.13 -90.21 58.78
N GLU A 142 11.45 -90.00 58.78
CA GLU A 142 12.34 -90.31 59.92
C GLU A 142 11.90 -89.72 61.27
N ASN A 143 11.12 -88.63 61.26
CA ASN A 143 10.56 -87.98 62.44
C ASN A 143 9.28 -88.63 62.99
N GLY A 144 8.87 -89.79 62.47
CA GLY A 144 7.72 -90.56 62.95
C GLY A 144 6.35 -90.08 62.42
N ASN A 145 6.28 -88.95 61.73
CA ASN A 145 5.06 -88.55 61.02
C ASN A 145 4.89 -89.40 59.75
N LYS A 146 3.64 -89.77 59.41
CA LYS A 146 3.34 -90.42 58.12
C LYS A 146 3.84 -89.54 56.97
N SER A 147 4.28 -90.16 55.88
CA SER A 147 4.65 -89.51 54.62
C SER A 147 3.62 -89.80 53.52
N GLU A 148 3.16 -91.05 53.45
CA GLU A 148 2.01 -91.47 52.66
C GLU A 148 1.29 -92.68 53.27
N GLU A 149 0.00 -92.83 53.00
CA GLU A 149 -0.77 -94.04 53.28
C GLU A 149 -1.83 -94.26 52.20
N GLY A 150 -2.14 -95.52 51.94
CA GLY A 150 -3.23 -95.92 51.05
C GLY A 150 -3.27 -97.44 50.86
N THR A 151 -4.11 -97.89 49.94
CA THR A 151 -4.32 -99.32 49.66
C THR A 151 -3.97 -99.68 48.21
N TYR A 152 -3.61 -100.95 48.01
CA TYR A 152 -3.35 -101.56 46.72
C TYR A 152 -4.24 -102.79 46.51
N GLU A 153 -4.69 -103.02 45.27
CA GLU A 153 -5.25 -104.29 44.83
C GLU A 153 -4.38 -104.86 43.69
N ILE A 154 -3.79 -106.05 43.92
CA ILE A 154 -2.97 -106.81 42.95
C ILE A 154 -1.89 -105.93 42.26
N GLY A 155 -1.22 -105.08 43.03
CA GLY A 155 -0.12 -104.21 42.60
C GLY A 155 -0.54 -102.88 41.95
N LYS A 156 -1.84 -102.54 41.91
CA LYS A 156 -2.35 -101.22 41.50
C LYS A 156 -2.93 -100.47 42.69
N GLN A 157 -2.83 -99.15 42.70
CA GLN A 157 -3.45 -98.32 43.75
C GLN A 157 -4.98 -98.43 43.65
N ASP A 158 -5.65 -98.76 44.74
CA ASP A 158 -7.11 -98.84 44.83
C ASP A 158 -7.55 -98.35 46.22
N GLY A 159 -8.63 -97.58 46.31
CA GLY A 159 -9.09 -96.97 47.56
C GLY A 159 -8.47 -95.61 47.88
N PHE A 160 -8.60 -95.16 49.12
CA PHE A 160 -8.14 -93.83 49.55
C PHE A 160 -6.62 -93.74 49.69
N TRP A 161 -6.07 -92.61 49.29
CA TRP A 161 -4.66 -92.28 49.39
C TRP A 161 -4.45 -90.91 50.02
N VAL A 162 -3.51 -90.79 50.95
CA VAL A 162 -3.17 -89.55 51.64
C VAL A 162 -1.65 -89.38 51.68
N TRP A 163 -1.16 -88.24 51.24
CA TRP A 163 0.22 -87.79 51.41
C TRP A 163 0.28 -86.69 52.44
N TYR A 164 1.40 -86.63 53.17
CA TYR A 164 1.60 -85.72 54.28
C TYR A 164 2.88 -84.90 54.10
N TYR A 165 2.89 -83.67 54.62
CA TYR A 165 4.11 -82.91 54.82
C TYR A 165 4.90 -83.47 56.02
N LYS A 166 6.20 -83.16 56.13
CA LYS A 166 7.02 -83.53 57.31
C LYS A 166 6.43 -83.05 58.65
N THR A 167 5.57 -82.03 58.62
CA THR A 167 4.82 -81.48 59.76
C THR A 167 3.65 -82.36 60.23
N GLY A 168 3.28 -83.42 59.49
CA GLY A 168 2.10 -84.24 59.76
C GLY A 168 0.78 -83.66 59.21
N ILE A 169 0.81 -82.45 58.64
CA ILE A 169 -0.34 -81.86 57.92
C ILE A 169 -0.52 -82.60 56.59
N LYS A 170 -1.78 -82.92 56.23
CA LYS A 170 -2.10 -83.50 54.91
C LYS A 170 -1.60 -82.59 53.80
N LYS A 171 -0.78 -83.13 52.91
CA LYS A 171 -0.29 -82.46 51.70
C LYS A 171 -1.31 -82.62 50.58
N GLU A 172 -1.69 -83.87 50.31
CA GLU A 172 -2.64 -84.25 49.25
C GLU A 172 -3.47 -85.44 49.72
N GLN A 173 -4.71 -85.56 49.23
CA GLN A 173 -5.58 -86.71 49.45
C GLN A 173 -6.34 -86.98 48.16
N THR A 174 -6.44 -88.25 47.76
CA THR A 174 -7.28 -88.66 46.64
C THR A 174 -7.83 -90.07 46.85
N GLN A 175 -8.52 -90.59 45.85
CA GLN A 175 -8.96 -91.97 45.76
C GLN A 175 -8.55 -92.52 44.39
N PHE A 176 -8.08 -93.75 44.38
CA PHE A 176 -7.79 -94.49 43.15
C PHE A 176 -8.78 -95.64 42.97
N HIS A 177 -8.97 -96.05 41.72
CA HIS A 177 -9.58 -97.31 41.34
C HIS A 177 -8.80 -97.89 40.15
N ASP A 178 -8.38 -99.15 40.23
CA ASP A 178 -7.54 -99.82 39.21
C ASP A 178 -6.27 -99.01 38.81
N GLY A 179 -5.68 -98.27 39.75
CA GLY A 179 -4.51 -97.40 39.53
C GLY A 179 -4.81 -96.08 38.83
N GLN A 180 -6.07 -95.75 38.55
CA GLN A 180 -6.51 -94.46 38.01
C GLN A 180 -7.17 -93.61 39.08
N GLN A 181 -7.11 -92.29 38.97
CA GLN A 181 -7.72 -91.38 39.94
C GLN A 181 -9.24 -91.33 39.76
N ASP A 182 -9.98 -91.66 40.81
CA ASP A 182 -11.44 -91.73 40.77
C ASP A 182 -12.02 -91.26 42.10
N GLY A 183 -12.54 -90.02 42.13
CA GLY A 183 -13.01 -89.35 43.34
C GLY A 183 -12.51 -87.92 43.48
N GLN A 184 -12.55 -87.38 44.71
CA GLN A 184 -12.03 -86.04 45.01
C GLN A 184 -10.52 -86.08 45.24
N TRP A 185 -9.78 -85.20 44.56
CA TRP A 185 -8.39 -84.87 44.87
C TRP A 185 -8.35 -83.52 45.58
N LEU A 186 -7.98 -83.57 46.86
CA LEU A 186 -7.75 -82.42 47.73
C LEU A 186 -6.25 -82.17 47.86
N GLN A 187 -5.83 -80.91 47.83
CA GLN A 187 -4.47 -80.47 48.13
C GLN A 187 -4.52 -79.33 49.14
N TRP A 188 -3.54 -79.26 50.03
CA TRP A 188 -3.41 -78.21 51.03
C TRP A 188 -2.04 -77.51 50.94
N TYR A 189 -1.93 -76.34 51.54
CA TYR A 189 -0.66 -75.66 51.79
C TYR A 189 -0.01 -76.16 53.08
N THR A 190 1.22 -75.76 53.35
CA THR A 190 2.01 -76.21 54.53
C THR A 190 1.46 -75.77 55.87
N ASP A 191 0.54 -74.80 55.89
CA ASP A 191 -0.21 -74.31 57.05
C ASP A 191 -1.53 -75.07 57.28
N GLY A 192 -1.91 -75.98 56.37
CA GLY A 192 -3.18 -76.71 56.40
C GLY A 192 -4.35 -76.00 55.72
N SER A 193 -4.16 -74.82 55.12
CA SER A 193 -5.19 -74.16 54.32
C SER A 193 -5.43 -74.90 52.99
N LYS A 194 -6.65 -74.84 52.45
CA LYS A 194 -7.06 -75.62 51.27
C LYS A 194 -6.48 -74.99 50.00
N LYS A 195 -5.60 -75.72 49.29
CA LYS A 195 -4.88 -75.24 48.09
C LYS A 195 -5.65 -75.49 46.80
N SER A 196 -6.20 -76.69 46.65
CA SER A 196 -7.17 -76.99 45.60
C SER A 196 -8.04 -78.20 45.90
N GLU A 197 -9.17 -78.25 45.20
CA GLU A 197 -10.20 -79.27 45.25
C GLU A 197 -10.59 -79.58 43.82
N ARG A 198 -10.44 -80.83 43.42
CA ARG A 198 -10.63 -81.30 42.05
C ARG A 198 -11.41 -82.60 42.13
N LYS A 199 -12.23 -82.91 41.12
CA LYS A 199 -12.81 -84.24 40.96
C LYS A 199 -12.26 -84.89 39.69
N PHE A 200 -11.96 -86.17 39.81
CA PHE A 200 -11.58 -87.04 38.72
C PHE A 200 -12.55 -88.19 38.64
N THR A 201 -12.77 -88.70 37.43
CA THR A 201 -13.53 -89.93 37.20
C THR A 201 -12.81 -90.73 36.13
N SER A 202 -12.37 -91.94 36.49
CA SER A 202 -11.51 -92.79 35.65
C SER A 202 -10.29 -92.04 35.05
N GLY A 203 -9.59 -91.28 35.89
CA GLY A 203 -8.41 -90.48 35.51
C GLY A 203 -8.70 -89.18 34.74
N GLU A 204 -9.92 -88.97 34.22
CA GLU A 204 -10.29 -87.74 33.53
C GLU A 204 -10.76 -86.64 34.50
N ARG A 205 -10.54 -85.38 34.13
CA ARG A 205 -11.03 -84.22 34.88
C ARG A 205 -12.55 -84.13 34.80
N ASP A 206 -13.21 -84.01 35.94
CA ASP A 206 -14.67 -83.96 36.02
C ASP A 206 -15.17 -82.94 37.05
N SER A 207 -16.43 -82.52 36.90
CA SER A 207 -17.18 -81.68 37.82
C SER A 207 -16.47 -80.36 38.14
N LEU A 208 -16.67 -79.82 39.35
CA LEU A 208 -16.15 -78.52 39.75
C LEU A 208 -14.75 -78.61 40.35
N TRP A 209 -13.80 -77.94 39.71
CA TRP A 209 -12.45 -77.72 40.22
C TRP A 209 -12.34 -76.32 40.82
N THR A 210 -11.79 -76.21 42.02
CA THR A 210 -11.51 -74.93 42.70
C THR A 210 -10.07 -74.90 43.20
N SER A 211 -9.41 -73.76 43.10
CA SER A 211 -8.10 -73.51 43.69
C SER A 211 -8.13 -72.18 44.44
N TRP A 212 -7.30 -72.05 45.47
CA TRP A 212 -7.19 -70.87 46.33
C TRP A 212 -5.74 -70.34 46.35
N TYR A 213 -5.58 -69.06 46.68
CA TYR A 213 -4.31 -68.46 47.09
C TYR A 213 -4.01 -68.84 48.56
N GLU A 214 -2.78 -68.58 49.01
CA GLU A 214 -2.35 -68.86 50.40
C GLU A 214 -3.11 -68.03 51.44
N ASN A 215 -3.62 -66.85 51.06
CA ASN A 215 -4.50 -66.03 51.90
C ASN A 215 -5.96 -66.53 52.00
N GLY A 216 -6.29 -67.68 51.40
CA GLY A 216 -7.64 -68.26 51.43
C GLY A 216 -8.64 -67.67 50.43
N ASN A 217 -8.30 -66.62 49.68
CA ASN A 217 -9.13 -66.17 48.57
C ASN A 217 -9.12 -67.21 47.44
N LYS A 218 -10.25 -67.38 46.74
CA LYS A 218 -10.28 -68.23 45.54
C LYS A 218 -9.30 -67.67 44.50
N LYS A 219 -8.63 -68.55 43.78
CA LYS A 219 -7.73 -68.26 42.66
C LYS A 219 -8.43 -68.49 41.33
N PHE A 220 -9.02 -69.67 41.17
CA PHE A 220 -9.94 -69.97 40.07
C PHE A 220 -10.95 -71.04 40.45
N GLN A 221 -12.04 -71.10 39.69
CA GLN A 221 -13.10 -72.08 39.77
C GLN A 221 -13.53 -72.42 38.33
N ALA A 222 -13.51 -73.71 38.00
CA ALA A 222 -13.62 -74.24 36.65
C ALA A 222 -14.49 -75.48 36.62
N THR A 223 -15.41 -75.59 35.67
CA THR A 223 -16.18 -76.82 35.47
C THR A 223 -15.56 -77.66 34.36
N TYR A 224 -15.36 -78.95 34.62
CA TYR A 224 -14.87 -79.94 33.68
C TYR A 224 -15.95 -81.00 33.42
N ALA A 225 -15.95 -81.58 32.23
CA ALA A 225 -16.67 -82.80 31.88
C ALA A 225 -15.85 -83.57 30.83
N SER A 226 -15.68 -84.88 31.03
CA SER A 226 -14.87 -85.75 30.16
C SER A 226 -13.49 -85.15 29.81
N GLY A 227 -12.75 -84.74 30.84
CA GLY A 227 -11.39 -84.21 30.72
C GLY A 227 -11.27 -82.77 30.23
N LYS A 228 -12.33 -82.18 29.66
CA LYS A 228 -12.34 -80.83 29.05
C LYS A 228 -13.06 -79.82 29.92
N LEU A 229 -12.66 -78.55 29.83
CA LEU A 229 -13.42 -77.43 30.38
C LEU A 229 -14.79 -77.38 29.69
N ASN A 230 -15.86 -77.46 30.48
CA ASN A 230 -17.24 -77.46 30.02
C ASN A 230 -18.14 -76.91 31.13
N GLY A 231 -18.79 -75.77 30.90
CA GLY A 231 -19.52 -75.01 31.92
C GLY A 231 -18.77 -73.75 32.40
N PRO A 232 -19.17 -73.17 33.56
CA PRO A 232 -18.67 -71.86 33.98
C PRO A 232 -17.20 -71.86 34.40
N TRP A 233 -16.52 -70.76 34.07
CA TRP A 233 -15.19 -70.39 34.56
C TRP A 233 -15.23 -69.06 35.33
N THR A 234 -14.41 -68.93 36.36
CA THR A 234 -14.16 -67.67 37.07
C THR A 234 -12.76 -67.71 37.67
N SER A 235 -12.00 -66.62 37.56
CA SER A 235 -10.76 -66.41 38.31
C SER A 235 -10.76 -65.08 39.03
N TRP A 236 -9.89 -64.98 40.04
CA TRP A 236 -9.78 -63.81 40.90
C TRP A 236 -8.32 -63.39 41.05
N TYR A 237 -8.11 -62.11 41.35
CA TYR A 237 -6.87 -61.58 41.89
C TYR A 237 -6.70 -62.04 43.34
N GLU A 238 -5.47 -61.94 43.86
CA GLU A 238 -5.12 -62.36 45.22
C GLU A 238 -5.87 -61.57 46.30
N ASN A 239 -6.24 -60.32 46.03
CA ASN A 239 -7.09 -59.49 46.89
C ASN A 239 -8.58 -59.90 46.91
N GLY A 240 -8.97 -60.96 46.19
CA GLY A 240 -10.34 -61.48 46.14
C GLY A 240 -11.25 -60.77 45.14
N ILE A 241 -10.76 -59.75 44.42
CA ILE A 241 -11.50 -59.14 43.31
C ILE A 241 -11.52 -60.09 42.12
N VAL A 242 -12.69 -60.21 41.49
CA VAL A 242 -12.86 -61.00 40.27
C VAL A 242 -11.93 -60.46 39.18
N LYS A 243 -11.17 -61.33 38.51
CA LYS A 243 -10.30 -60.98 37.39
C LYS A 243 -11.01 -61.20 36.05
N GLU A 244 -11.61 -62.38 35.91
CA GLU A 244 -12.44 -62.76 34.77
C GLU A 244 -13.55 -63.70 35.24
N LYS A 245 -14.75 -63.52 34.70
CA LYS A 245 -15.97 -64.20 35.17
C LYS A 245 -17.05 -64.11 34.10
N THR A 246 -18.12 -64.86 34.33
CA THR A 246 -19.34 -64.87 33.52
C THR A 246 -19.05 -65.18 32.06
N GLY A 247 -18.40 -66.32 31.85
CA GLY A 247 -18.32 -67.03 30.57
C GLY A 247 -18.36 -68.53 30.78
N HIS A 248 -18.65 -69.27 29.71
CA HIS A 248 -18.62 -70.74 29.72
C HIS A 248 -17.50 -71.23 28.83
N TYR A 249 -17.02 -72.43 29.13
CA TYR A 249 -16.37 -73.28 28.13
C TYR A 249 -17.36 -74.31 27.58
N GLU A 250 -17.18 -74.68 26.33
CA GLU A 250 -17.79 -75.84 25.67
C GLU A 250 -16.64 -76.55 24.92
N ASP A 251 -16.30 -77.78 25.31
CA ASP A 251 -15.16 -78.52 24.74
C ASP A 251 -13.82 -77.73 24.71
N ASN A 252 -13.43 -77.11 25.83
CA ASN A 252 -12.27 -76.20 25.94
C ASN A 252 -12.35 -74.89 25.12
N LYS A 253 -13.47 -74.58 24.48
CA LYS A 253 -13.66 -73.34 23.70
C LYS A 253 -14.51 -72.33 24.45
N LEU A 254 -14.11 -71.05 24.41
CA LEU A 254 -14.86 -69.95 25.02
C LEU A 254 -16.24 -69.82 24.37
N THR A 255 -17.30 -69.73 25.17
CA THR A 255 -18.67 -69.50 24.68
C THR A 255 -19.47 -68.60 25.63
N LYS A 256 -20.53 -67.98 25.10
CA LYS A 256 -21.35 -66.93 25.71
C LYS A 256 -20.55 -65.64 25.96
N LYS A 257 -21.16 -64.69 26.67
CA LYS A 257 -20.51 -63.47 27.19
C LYS A 257 -19.26 -63.85 28.02
N TRP A 258 -18.30 -62.94 28.10
CA TRP A 258 -17.14 -62.95 29.00
C TRP A 258 -16.93 -61.53 29.54
N THR A 259 -16.40 -61.39 30.74
CA THR A 259 -16.11 -60.07 31.33
C THR A 259 -14.78 -60.14 32.09
N TYR A 260 -14.03 -59.05 32.00
CA TYR A 260 -12.71 -58.85 32.57
C TYR A 260 -12.71 -57.57 33.42
N TRP A 261 -11.91 -57.60 34.47
CA TRP A 261 -11.82 -56.56 35.48
C TRP A 261 -10.35 -56.27 35.80
N ALA A 262 -10.09 -55.07 36.29
CA ALA A 262 -8.83 -54.71 36.93
C ALA A 262 -8.79 -55.24 38.37
N ASP A 263 -7.61 -55.20 38.98
CA ASP A 263 -7.39 -55.58 40.38
C ASP A 263 -8.05 -54.64 41.40
N ASP A 264 -8.48 -53.45 40.98
CA ASP A 264 -9.34 -52.51 41.74
C ASP A 264 -10.86 -52.77 41.59
N GLY A 265 -11.27 -53.72 40.74
CA GLY A 265 -12.67 -54.12 40.56
C GLY A 265 -13.44 -53.32 39.51
N ARG A 266 -12.79 -52.39 38.79
CA ARG A 266 -13.38 -51.76 37.59
C ARG A 266 -13.39 -52.74 36.42
N LYS A 267 -14.37 -52.59 35.52
CA LYS A 267 -14.45 -53.42 34.30
C LYS A 267 -13.46 -52.89 33.27
N THR A 268 -12.64 -53.74 32.71
CA THR A 268 -11.69 -53.39 31.63
C THR A 268 -12.24 -53.80 30.27
N GLN A 269 -12.89 -54.96 30.19
CA GLN A 269 -13.43 -55.49 28.92
C GLN A 269 -14.67 -56.37 29.16
N VAL A 270 -15.60 -56.30 28.21
CA VAL A 270 -16.72 -57.24 28.03
C VAL A 270 -16.63 -57.72 26.59
N THR A 271 -16.72 -59.03 26.36
CA THR A 271 -16.77 -59.61 25.01
C THR A 271 -17.76 -60.76 25.00
N SER A 272 -18.01 -61.35 23.84
CA SER A 272 -18.80 -62.58 23.72
C SER A 272 -18.16 -63.51 22.70
N TYR A 273 -18.23 -64.81 22.95
CA TYR A 273 -17.70 -65.84 22.06
C TYR A 273 -18.79 -66.87 21.70
N ASP A 274 -18.67 -67.46 20.52
CA ASP A 274 -19.31 -68.70 20.11
C ASP A 274 -18.22 -69.66 19.65
N LYS A 275 -18.09 -70.81 20.33
CA LYS A 275 -17.10 -71.87 20.03
C LYS A 275 -15.66 -71.35 19.82
N GLY A 276 -15.25 -70.39 20.64
CA GLY A 276 -13.91 -69.78 20.65
C GLY A 276 -13.71 -68.62 19.68
N ILE A 277 -14.72 -68.29 18.87
CA ILE A 277 -14.70 -67.18 17.90
C ILE A 277 -15.48 -66.02 18.50
N MET A 278 -15.00 -64.77 18.38
CA MET A 278 -15.72 -63.60 18.91
C MET A 278 -17.07 -63.43 18.19
N ASN A 279 -18.16 -63.42 18.95
CA ASN A 279 -19.51 -63.39 18.42
C ASN A 279 -20.47 -62.79 19.47
N GLY A 280 -21.03 -61.61 19.18
CA GLY A 280 -21.80 -60.77 20.10
C GLY A 280 -21.05 -59.50 20.54
N PRO A 281 -21.53 -58.81 21.58
CA PRO A 281 -21.06 -57.48 21.95
C PRO A 281 -19.64 -57.48 22.53
N TYR A 282 -18.87 -56.46 22.14
CA TYR A 282 -17.54 -56.12 22.64
C TYR A 282 -17.54 -54.69 23.18
N ILE A 283 -17.08 -54.49 24.42
CA ILE A 283 -16.96 -53.17 25.06
C ILE A 283 -15.64 -53.14 25.85
N SER A 284 -14.89 -52.04 25.82
CA SER A 284 -13.74 -51.86 26.72
C SER A 284 -13.67 -50.45 27.31
N TRP A 285 -13.05 -50.35 28.48
CA TRP A 285 -12.86 -49.13 29.26
C TRP A 285 -11.37 -48.90 29.53
N ASN A 286 -10.99 -47.66 29.85
CA ASN A 286 -9.61 -47.30 30.24
C ASN A 286 -9.42 -47.23 31.77
N GLU A 287 -8.22 -46.85 32.18
CA GLU A 287 -7.80 -46.62 33.57
C GLU A 287 -8.50 -45.43 34.26
N ASP A 288 -9.35 -44.68 33.55
CA ASP A 288 -10.19 -43.61 34.09
C ASP A 288 -11.69 -44.01 34.12
N ASN A 289 -12.00 -45.28 33.79
CA ASN A 289 -13.35 -45.83 33.68
C ASN A 289 -14.22 -45.19 32.57
N TYR A 290 -13.63 -44.42 31.66
CA TYR A 290 -14.29 -44.03 30.40
C TYR A 290 -14.34 -45.22 29.45
N LYS A 291 -15.48 -45.38 28.78
CA LYS A 291 -15.66 -46.37 27.72
C LYS A 291 -14.87 -45.90 26.50
N VAL A 292 -13.91 -46.70 26.01
CA VAL A 292 -13.05 -46.34 24.87
C VAL A 292 -13.42 -47.08 23.58
N LEU A 293 -14.14 -48.21 23.68
CA LEU A 293 -14.58 -49.00 22.53
C LEU A 293 -15.91 -49.72 22.83
N ASP A 294 -16.80 -49.78 21.83
CA ASP A 294 -18.10 -50.46 21.87
C ASP A 294 -18.44 -50.94 20.46
N GLY A 295 -18.95 -52.15 20.31
CA GLY A 295 -19.34 -52.71 19.02
C GLY A 295 -19.73 -54.18 19.12
N GLU A 296 -19.84 -54.84 17.97
CA GLU A 296 -20.24 -56.24 17.88
C GLU A 296 -19.35 -57.01 16.92
N TYR A 297 -18.96 -58.23 17.32
CA TYR A 297 -18.37 -59.21 16.41
C TYR A 297 -19.43 -60.19 15.93
N LYS A 298 -19.32 -60.65 14.69
CA LYS A 298 -20.11 -61.74 14.14
C LYS A 298 -19.16 -62.71 13.46
N GLN A 299 -19.08 -63.94 13.96
CA GLN A 299 -18.13 -64.97 13.47
C GLN A 299 -16.67 -64.47 13.37
N GLY A 300 -16.24 -63.64 14.31
CA GLY A 300 -14.87 -63.13 14.43
C GLY A 300 -14.62 -61.80 13.71
N GLU A 301 -15.53 -61.39 12.81
CA GLU A 301 -15.43 -60.17 12.04
C GLU A 301 -16.20 -59.02 12.69
N LYS A 302 -15.74 -57.78 12.52
CA LYS A 302 -16.49 -56.59 12.95
C LYS A 302 -17.82 -56.54 12.21
N ASN A 303 -18.91 -56.34 12.94
CA ASN A 303 -20.24 -56.19 12.38
C ASN A 303 -21.01 -55.06 13.08
N ASN A 304 -22.03 -54.53 12.41
CA ASN A 304 -22.85 -53.41 12.88
C ASN A 304 -21.99 -52.17 13.20
N LYS A 305 -22.46 -51.34 14.14
CA LYS A 305 -21.84 -50.08 14.52
C LYS A 305 -20.77 -50.28 15.59
N TRP A 306 -19.59 -49.76 15.33
CA TRP A 306 -18.46 -49.67 16.24
C TRP A 306 -18.24 -48.21 16.65
N THR A 307 -18.18 -47.92 17.94
CA THR A 307 -17.95 -46.58 18.49
C THR A 307 -16.65 -46.58 19.28
N HIS A 308 -15.82 -45.56 19.05
CA HIS A 308 -14.57 -45.31 19.75
C HIS A 308 -14.63 -43.93 20.40
N TRP A 309 -14.00 -43.80 21.56
CA TRP A 309 -13.84 -42.54 22.29
C TRP A 309 -12.36 -42.23 22.51
N TYR A 310 -12.06 -40.98 22.84
CA TYR A 310 -10.79 -40.55 23.42
C TYR A 310 -10.72 -40.96 24.91
N GLY A 311 -9.57 -40.75 25.56
CA GLY A 311 -9.35 -41.18 26.96
C GLY A 311 -10.19 -40.44 27.99
N ASP A 312 -10.74 -39.28 27.62
CA ASP A 312 -11.63 -38.40 28.38
C ASP A 312 -13.13 -38.69 28.17
N GLY A 313 -13.47 -39.65 27.29
CA GLY A 313 -14.86 -39.95 26.93
C GLY A 313 -15.45 -39.06 25.83
N VAL A 314 -14.69 -38.18 25.18
CA VAL A 314 -15.12 -37.48 23.95
C VAL A 314 -15.21 -38.50 22.80
N LEU A 315 -16.23 -38.40 21.94
CA LEU A 315 -16.33 -39.28 20.76
C LEU A 315 -15.10 -39.12 19.88
N LYS A 316 -14.57 -40.22 19.34
CA LYS A 316 -13.39 -40.22 18.46
C LYS A 316 -13.73 -40.65 17.04
N LYS A 317 -14.43 -41.77 16.91
CA LYS A 317 -14.96 -42.23 15.62
C LYS A 317 -16.11 -43.21 15.81
N GLN A 318 -16.98 -43.25 14.81
CA GLN A 318 -18.01 -44.26 14.61
C GLN A 318 -17.74 -44.90 13.26
N GLU A 319 -17.67 -46.22 13.25
CA GLU A 319 -17.40 -47.07 12.10
C GLU A 319 -18.61 -47.99 11.92
N SER A 320 -19.03 -48.30 10.70
CA SER A 320 -20.02 -49.35 10.45
C SER A 320 -19.46 -50.42 9.53
N PHE A 321 -19.79 -51.68 9.84
CA PHE A 321 -19.30 -52.86 9.15
C PHE A 321 -20.41 -53.88 8.90
N ILE A 322 -20.33 -54.61 7.80
CA ILE A 322 -21.12 -55.82 7.53
C ILE A 322 -20.14 -56.93 7.18
N ASN A 323 -20.08 -57.97 8.01
CA ASN A 323 -19.13 -59.10 7.87
C ASN A 323 -17.69 -58.61 7.55
N GLY A 324 -17.13 -57.75 8.41
CA GLY A 324 -15.76 -57.25 8.29
C GLY A 324 -15.51 -56.14 7.25
N GLU A 325 -16.32 -56.04 6.19
CA GLU A 325 -16.23 -54.96 5.20
C GLU A 325 -16.84 -53.66 5.73
N LYS A 326 -16.29 -52.50 5.31
CA LYS A 326 -16.82 -51.18 5.67
C LYS A 326 -18.14 -50.95 4.93
N ASP A 327 -19.23 -50.83 5.67
CA ASP A 327 -20.55 -50.58 5.09
C ASP A 327 -21.44 -49.82 6.10
N GLY A 328 -22.15 -48.79 5.63
CA GLY A 328 -22.94 -47.89 6.45
C GLY A 328 -22.21 -46.59 6.84
N GLN A 329 -22.71 -45.91 7.87
CA GLN A 329 -22.27 -44.57 8.24
C GLN A 329 -20.96 -44.56 9.03
N TRP A 330 -20.04 -43.68 8.65
CA TRP A 330 -18.79 -43.42 9.34
C TRP A 330 -18.69 -41.93 9.72
N ILE A 331 -18.22 -41.65 10.93
CA ILE A 331 -18.07 -40.29 11.48
C ILE A 331 -16.79 -40.24 12.28
N TRP A 332 -16.04 -39.15 12.19
CA TRP A 332 -14.86 -38.86 12.99
C TRP A 332 -15.04 -37.54 13.73
N TRP A 333 -14.41 -37.45 14.88
CA TRP A 333 -14.41 -36.26 15.74
C TRP A 333 -12.98 -35.92 16.13
N ARG A 334 -12.73 -34.62 16.27
CA ARG A 334 -11.49 -34.05 16.82
C ARG A 334 -11.50 -34.18 18.36
N PRO A 335 -10.34 -34.02 19.03
CA PRO A 335 -10.26 -34.07 20.49
C PRO A 335 -11.10 -33.00 21.22
N ASP A 336 -11.42 -31.89 20.53
CA ASP A 336 -12.30 -30.82 21.03
C ASP A 336 -13.80 -31.18 21.00
N GLY A 337 -14.18 -32.31 20.40
CA GLY A 337 -15.57 -32.74 20.24
C GLY A 337 -16.25 -32.27 18.94
N VAL A 338 -15.60 -31.44 18.13
CA VAL A 338 -16.08 -31.04 16.81
C VAL A 338 -15.98 -32.22 15.83
N LYS A 339 -16.96 -32.36 14.93
CA LYS A 339 -16.88 -33.36 13.85
C LYS A 339 -15.70 -33.01 12.94
N ASP A 340 -14.89 -33.99 12.58
CA ASP A 340 -13.83 -33.81 11.60
C ASP A 340 -14.37 -34.08 10.19
N ARG A 341 -14.86 -35.30 9.97
CA ARG A 341 -15.46 -35.74 8.71
C ARG A 341 -16.53 -36.80 8.94
N ALA A 342 -17.39 -37.00 7.95
CA ALA A 342 -18.42 -38.03 7.96
C ALA A 342 -18.74 -38.48 6.54
N GLY A 343 -19.32 -39.67 6.40
CA GLY A 343 -19.84 -40.15 5.13
C GLY A 343 -20.37 -41.56 5.23
N ILE A 344 -20.66 -42.18 4.09
CA ILE A 344 -21.12 -43.56 4.01
C ILE A 344 -20.09 -44.38 3.22
N PHE A 345 -19.83 -45.60 3.69
CA PHE A 345 -19.19 -46.64 2.87
C PHE A 345 -20.25 -47.62 2.38
N LYS A 346 -20.02 -48.17 1.19
CA LYS A 346 -20.80 -49.28 0.64
C LYS A 346 -19.84 -50.27 -0.01
N ASN A 347 -19.86 -51.54 0.41
CA ASN A 347 -18.91 -52.56 -0.04
C ASN A 347 -17.43 -52.07 0.00
N GLY A 348 -17.02 -51.44 1.10
CA GLY A 348 -15.65 -50.93 1.29
C GLY A 348 -15.31 -49.60 0.60
N LEU A 349 -16.13 -49.11 -0.34
CA LEU A 349 -15.88 -47.90 -1.13
C LEU A 349 -16.70 -46.69 -0.61
N LYS A 350 -16.17 -45.47 -0.75
CA LYS A 350 -16.93 -44.25 -0.44
C LYS A 350 -18.20 -44.20 -1.30
N HIS A 351 -19.34 -43.91 -0.67
CA HIS A 351 -20.64 -43.84 -1.34
C HIS A 351 -21.52 -42.77 -0.66
N GLY A 352 -22.43 -42.14 -1.40
CA GLY A 352 -23.28 -41.06 -0.87
C GLY A 352 -22.49 -39.80 -0.51
N ILE A 353 -23.10 -38.93 0.29
CA ILE A 353 -22.51 -37.64 0.68
C ILE A 353 -21.41 -37.87 1.73
N TRP A 354 -20.25 -37.26 1.49
CA TRP A 354 -19.13 -37.13 2.41
C TRP A 354 -18.95 -35.68 2.79
N THR A 355 -18.94 -35.38 4.09
CA THR A 355 -18.83 -34.02 4.63
C THR A 355 -17.51 -33.89 5.40
N LEU A 356 -16.82 -32.76 5.22
CA LEU A 356 -15.68 -32.31 6.02
C LEU A 356 -16.07 -31.01 6.73
N TRP A 357 -15.67 -30.82 7.98
CA TRP A 357 -15.90 -29.59 8.75
C TRP A 357 -14.57 -28.85 8.99
N ASN A 358 -14.60 -27.53 8.97
CA ASN A 358 -13.47 -26.65 9.34
C ASN A 358 -13.53 -26.26 10.82
N ASN A 359 -14.71 -25.83 11.31
CA ASN A 359 -14.95 -25.46 12.71
C ASN A 359 -16.26 -26.07 13.24
N GLU A 360 -16.68 -25.69 14.45
CA GLU A 360 -17.84 -26.29 15.15
C GLU A 360 -19.16 -26.07 14.41
N ASP A 361 -19.37 -24.86 13.87
CA ASP A 361 -20.60 -24.43 13.23
C ASP A 361 -20.63 -24.69 11.71
N HIS A 362 -19.45 -24.72 11.07
CA HIS A 362 -19.34 -24.65 9.62
C HIS A 362 -18.74 -25.90 8.96
N LYS A 363 -19.18 -26.14 7.73
CA LYS A 363 -18.62 -27.16 6.84
C LYS A 363 -17.45 -26.57 6.06
N ALA A 364 -16.52 -27.42 5.65
CA ALA A 364 -15.48 -27.09 4.67
C ALA A 364 -15.89 -27.59 3.27
N THR A 365 -16.26 -28.87 3.16
CA THR A 365 -16.67 -29.50 1.88
C THR A 365 -17.79 -30.53 2.06
N GLU A 366 -18.58 -30.73 1.01
CA GLU A 366 -19.52 -31.83 0.84
C GLU A 366 -19.38 -32.39 -0.58
N GLU A 367 -19.11 -33.68 -0.67
CA GLU A 367 -18.79 -34.38 -1.92
C GLU A 367 -19.67 -35.62 -2.04
N THR A 368 -20.39 -35.77 -3.16
CA THR A 368 -21.17 -36.97 -3.44
C THR A 368 -20.30 -38.03 -4.12
N TYR A 369 -20.11 -39.17 -3.46
CA TYR A 369 -19.36 -40.30 -4.02
C TYR A 369 -20.29 -41.41 -4.56
N VAL A 370 -19.91 -41.99 -5.69
CA VAL A 370 -20.47 -43.26 -6.18
C VAL A 370 -19.32 -44.23 -6.43
N ASN A 371 -19.32 -45.33 -5.68
CA ASN A 371 -18.35 -46.42 -5.80
C ASN A 371 -16.88 -45.95 -5.75
N GLY A 372 -16.57 -45.04 -4.82
CA GLY A 372 -15.21 -44.54 -4.58
C GLY A 372 -14.80 -43.32 -5.41
N SER A 373 -15.51 -42.98 -6.48
CA SER A 373 -15.28 -41.76 -7.29
C SER A 373 -16.29 -40.67 -6.93
N ILE A 374 -15.92 -39.39 -7.11
CA ILE A 374 -16.87 -38.28 -6.95
C ILE A 374 -17.81 -38.27 -8.16
N ASP A 375 -19.11 -38.41 -7.90
CA ASP A 375 -20.18 -38.46 -8.91
C ASP A 375 -21.51 -37.96 -8.30
N GLY A 376 -21.77 -36.68 -8.44
CA GLY A 376 -22.91 -35.96 -7.87
C GLY A 376 -22.51 -34.56 -7.43
N THR A 377 -23.27 -33.98 -6.51
CA THR A 377 -23.05 -32.61 -6.02
C THR A 377 -21.74 -32.51 -5.24
N VAL A 378 -21.00 -31.44 -5.52
CA VAL A 378 -19.87 -30.95 -4.74
C VAL A 378 -20.18 -29.53 -4.28
N THR A 379 -19.97 -29.24 -3.00
CA THR A 379 -20.08 -27.90 -2.43
C THR A 379 -18.88 -27.65 -1.52
N ILE A 380 -18.32 -26.45 -1.60
CA ILE A 380 -17.19 -25.98 -0.80
C ILE A 380 -17.61 -24.65 -0.17
N TRP A 381 -17.16 -24.41 1.06
CA TRP A 381 -17.51 -23.25 1.88
C TRP A 381 -16.28 -22.49 2.36
N TYR A 382 -16.45 -21.20 2.62
CA TYR A 382 -15.51 -20.37 3.37
C TYR A 382 -15.60 -20.66 4.88
N ASP A 383 -14.60 -20.24 5.65
CA ASP A 383 -14.55 -20.44 7.11
C ASP A 383 -15.65 -19.72 7.90
N ASN A 384 -16.32 -18.74 7.28
CA ASN A 384 -17.49 -18.03 7.81
C ASN A 384 -18.84 -18.71 7.53
N GLY A 385 -18.85 -19.88 6.89
CA GLY A 385 -20.07 -20.64 6.60
C GLY A 385 -20.80 -20.29 5.31
N ASN A 386 -20.39 -19.26 4.59
CA ASN A 386 -20.92 -18.99 3.24
C ASN A 386 -20.31 -19.96 2.23
N LYS A 387 -21.06 -20.29 1.15
CA LYS A 387 -20.51 -21.11 0.06
C LYS A 387 -19.37 -20.35 -0.62
N ASP A 388 -18.35 -21.07 -1.07
CA ASP A 388 -17.35 -20.61 -2.04
C ASP A 388 -17.77 -21.02 -3.46
N ARG A 389 -18.08 -22.31 -3.63
CA ARG A 389 -18.51 -22.86 -4.93
C ARG A 389 -19.36 -24.11 -4.79
N GLU A 390 -20.28 -24.30 -5.73
CA GLU A 390 -21.02 -25.54 -5.87
C GLU A 390 -21.26 -25.93 -7.33
N GLY A 391 -21.33 -27.24 -7.57
CA GLY A 391 -21.65 -27.80 -8.87
C GLY A 391 -21.85 -29.31 -8.78
N VAL A 392 -21.88 -29.97 -9.94
CA VAL A 392 -22.03 -31.42 -10.03
C VAL A 392 -20.86 -32.00 -10.84
N ILE A 393 -20.27 -33.08 -10.36
CA ILE A 393 -19.27 -33.89 -11.07
C ILE A 393 -19.95 -35.17 -11.56
N ARG A 394 -19.64 -35.66 -12.76
CA ARG A 394 -20.11 -36.96 -13.28
C ARG A 394 -18.96 -37.68 -13.96
N GLY A 395 -18.73 -38.95 -13.59
CA GLY A 395 -17.62 -39.74 -14.14
C GLY A 395 -16.22 -39.14 -13.90
N GLY A 396 -16.06 -38.30 -12.87
CA GLY A 396 -14.82 -37.57 -12.58
C GLY A 396 -14.69 -36.18 -13.22
N GLU A 397 -15.56 -35.82 -14.16
CA GLU A 397 -15.54 -34.52 -14.84
C GLU A 397 -16.57 -33.54 -14.27
N PRO A 398 -16.24 -32.23 -14.12
CA PRO A 398 -17.22 -31.18 -13.88
C PRO A 398 -18.32 -31.18 -14.94
N THR A 399 -19.58 -31.10 -14.51
CA THR A 399 -20.72 -30.90 -15.43
C THR A 399 -21.01 -29.43 -15.68
N ILE A 400 -21.72 -29.20 -16.79
CA ILE A 400 -22.14 -27.91 -17.38
C ILE A 400 -21.96 -26.71 -16.44
N GLN A 401 -22.83 -26.47 -15.46
CA GLN A 401 -22.76 -25.24 -14.64
C GLN A 401 -22.25 -25.45 -13.21
N TRP A 402 -21.26 -24.63 -12.83
CA TRP A 402 -20.84 -24.40 -11.44
C TRP A 402 -21.15 -22.96 -11.04
N THR A 403 -21.66 -22.77 -9.83
CA THR A 403 -21.90 -21.44 -9.24
C THR A 403 -20.81 -21.12 -8.24
N TYR A 404 -20.18 -19.96 -8.39
CA TYR A 404 -19.21 -19.39 -7.47
C TYR A 404 -19.85 -18.27 -6.66
N TYR A 405 -19.33 -18.05 -5.46
CA TYR A 405 -19.89 -17.18 -4.44
C TYR A 405 -18.78 -16.34 -3.78
N ASN A 406 -19.15 -15.12 -3.40
CA ASN A 406 -18.29 -14.23 -2.64
C ASN A 406 -18.32 -14.60 -1.14
N PRO A 407 -17.31 -14.19 -0.35
CA PRO A 407 -17.28 -14.45 1.09
C PRO A 407 -18.49 -13.89 1.87
N ASP A 408 -19.19 -12.88 1.35
CA ASP A 408 -20.43 -12.32 1.92
C ASP A 408 -21.68 -13.19 1.64
N GLY A 409 -21.56 -14.23 0.80
CA GLY A 409 -22.64 -15.12 0.40
C GLY A 409 -23.39 -14.69 -0.87
N THR A 410 -23.04 -13.55 -1.47
CA THR A 410 -23.56 -13.16 -2.78
C THR A 410 -23.04 -14.09 -3.88
N LYS A 411 -23.81 -14.26 -4.96
CA LYS A 411 -23.34 -15.01 -6.13
C LYS A 411 -22.32 -14.19 -6.89
N ASP A 412 -21.16 -14.78 -7.17
CA ASP A 412 -20.09 -14.14 -7.92
C ASP A 412 -20.30 -14.36 -9.43
N PHE A 413 -20.14 -15.59 -9.92
CA PHE A 413 -20.39 -15.95 -11.32
C PHE A 413 -20.83 -17.42 -11.50
N ILE A 414 -21.28 -17.76 -12.72
CA ILE A 414 -21.65 -19.13 -13.11
C ILE A 414 -20.81 -19.56 -14.30
N PHE A 415 -19.91 -20.53 -14.10
CA PHE A 415 -19.01 -21.01 -15.16
C PHE A 415 -19.58 -22.23 -15.87
N ASP A 416 -19.54 -22.23 -17.21
CA ASP A 416 -19.93 -23.38 -18.06
C ASP A 416 -18.71 -24.23 -18.45
N TYR A 417 -18.51 -25.36 -17.75
CA TYR A 417 -17.50 -26.37 -18.03
C TYR A 417 -17.81 -27.24 -19.27
N GLY A 418 -19.05 -27.19 -19.79
CA GLY A 418 -19.51 -28.04 -20.87
C GLY A 418 -19.65 -29.53 -20.49
N THR A 419 -19.69 -30.41 -21.49
CA THR A 419 -19.71 -31.87 -21.30
C THR A 419 -18.72 -32.52 -22.26
N GLY A 420 -17.80 -33.34 -21.73
CA GLY A 420 -16.81 -34.08 -22.53
C GLY A 420 -15.80 -33.20 -23.28
N LEU A 421 -15.52 -31.99 -22.77
CA LEU A 421 -14.51 -31.09 -23.30
C LEU A 421 -13.11 -31.47 -22.76
N ASP A 422 -12.08 -31.44 -23.63
CA ASP A 422 -10.68 -31.60 -23.20
C ASP A 422 -10.32 -30.46 -22.22
N GLN A 423 -9.44 -30.72 -21.24
CA GLN A 423 -8.97 -29.73 -20.27
C GLN A 423 -7.44 -29.64 -20.35
N VAL A 424 -6.91 -28.43 -20.44
CA VAL A 424 -5.46 -28.17 -20.55
C VAL A 424 -5.04 -26.88 -19.84
N ARG A 425 -3.76 -26.74 -19.53
CA ARG A 425 -3.16 -25.45 -19.18
C ARG A 425 -2.97 -24.58 -20.41
N ILE A 426 -2.99 -23.26 -20.28
CA ILE A 426 -2.83 -22.37 -21.44
C ILE A 426 -1.47 -22.54 -22.12
N ALA A 427 -0.43 -22.92 -21.36
CA ALA A 427 0.90 -23.26 -21.85
C ALA A 427 0.97 -24.55 -22.70
N GLU A 428 -0.07 -25.39 -22.70
CA GLU A 428 -0.19 -26.56 -23.58
C GLU A 428 -0.84 -26.20 -24.94
N LEU A 429 -1.23 -24.94 -25.14
CA LEU A 429 -1.79 -24.43 -26.37
C LEU A 429 -0.79 -23.53 -27.10
N GLU A 430 -0.63 -23.76 -28.39
CA GLU A 430 0.10 -22.88 -29.31
C GLU A 430 -0.89 -22.07 -30.16
N ASN A 431 -0.64 -20.77 -30.31
CA ASN A 431 -1.41 -19.89 -31.19
C ASN A 431 -0.78 -19.88 -32.58
N ARG A 432 -1.55 -20.28 -33.60
CA ARG A 432 -1.17 -20.18 -35.01
C ARG A 432 -2.24 -19.34 -35.72
N ASP A 433 -1.87 -18.15 -36.17
CA ASP A 433 -2.73 -17.19 -36.88
C ASP A 433 -4.06 -16.85 -36.18
N GLY A 434 -4.05 -16.71 -34.85
CA GLY A 434 -5.23 -16.38 -34.05
C GLY A 434 -6.15 -17.58 -33.78
N VAL A 435 -5.69 -18.79 -34.07
CA VAL A 435 -6.35 -20.06 -33.76
C VAL A 435 -5.43 -20.89 -32.86
N PHE A 436 -5.94 -21.32 -31.72
CA PHE A 436 -5.21 -22.10 -30.73
C PHE A 436 -5.33 -23.60 -31.02
N TYR A 437 -4.21 -24.31 -30.89
CA TYR A 437 -4.06 -25.75 -31.06
C TYR A 437 -3.37 -26.33 -29.84
N LYS A 438 -3.74 -27.53 -29.38
CA LYS A 438 -2.95 -28.28 -28.40
C LYS A 438 -1.60 -28.62 -29.02
N ILE A 439 -0.49 -28.42 -28.30
CA ILE A 439 0.86 -28.52 -28.86
C ILE A 439 1.07 -29.85 -29.61
N GLY A 440 1.55 -29.75 -30.85
CA GLY A 440 1.76 -30.91 -31.74
C GLY A 440 0.49 -31.53 -32.33
N LYS A 441 -0.69 -30.89 -32.18
CA LYS A 441 -1.93 -31.28 -32.89
C LYS A 441 -2.17 -30.37 -34.10
N GLN A 442 -3.03 -30.86 -35.01
CA GLN A 442 -3.42 -30.16 -36.25
C GLN A 442 -4.89 -29.72 -36.29
N LYS A 443 -5.70 -30.13 -35.30
CA LYS A 443 -7.10 -29.68 -35.17
C LYS A 443 -7.16 -28.49 -34.20
N PRO A 444 -7.92 -27.42 -34.52
CA PRO A 444 -8.17 -26.33 -33.58
C PRO A 444 -8.74 -26.83 -32.26
N TYR A 445 -8.28 -26.25 -31.16
CA TYR A 445 -8.63 -26.70 -29.82
C TYR A 445 -10.12 -26.46 -29.52
N ASN A 446 -10.80 -27.50 -29.03
CA ASN A 446 -12.16 -27.43 -28.54
C ASN A 446 -12.14 -28.01 -27.13
N GLY A 447 -12.21 -27.15 -26.13
CA GLY A 447 -11.94 -27.55 -24.76
C GLY A 447 -11.88 -26.37 -23.80
N MET A 448 -11.70 -26.70 -22.53
CA MET A 448 -11.48 -25.74 -21.46
C MET A 448 -10.00 -25.46 -21.31
N VAL A 449 -9.67 -24.25 -20.86
CA VAL A 449 -8.35 -23.91 -20.35
C VAL A 449 -8.49 -23.62 -18.85
N MET A 450 -7.64 -24.28 -18.06
CA MET A 450 -7.59 -24.12 -16.62
C MET A 450 -6.13 -24.03 -16.18
N GLU A 451 -5.81 -23.01 -15.40
CA GLU A 451 -4.52 -22.91 -14.72
C GLU A 451 -4.74 -22.92 -13.22
N SER A 452 -4.18 -23.93 -12.55
CA SER A 452 -4.35 -24.18 -11.12
C SER A 452 -3.25 -23.50 -10.30
N GLY A 453 -3.61 -22.73 -9.26
CA GLY A 453 -2.67 -22.09 -8.35
C GLY A 453 -3.28 -20.93 -7.56
N GLY A 454 -2.47 -20.30 -6.71
CA GLY A 454 -2.92 -19.22 -5.83
C GLY A 454 -3.81 -19.72 -4.67
N VAL A 455 -4.34 -18.78 -3.89
CA VAL A 455 -5.14 -19.09 -2.67
C VAL A 455 -6.49 -19.76 -3.00
N LYS A 456 -7.08 -19.50 -4.17
CA LYS A 456 -8.36 -20.10 -4.61
C LYS A 456 -8.21 -21.42 -5.38
N ASP A 457 -7.01 -21.98 -5.50
CA ASP A 457 -6.61 -23.10 -6.38
C ASP A 457 -6.74 -22.85 -7.91
N TYR A 458 -7.26 -21.70 -8.36
CA TYR A 458 -7.35 -21.33 -9.78
C TYR A 458 -6.76 -19.94 -10.03
N LEU A 459 -5.97 -19.83 -11.10
CA LEU A 459 -5.43 -18.58 -11.66
C LEU A 459 -6.11 -18.19 -12.97
N LEU A 460 -6.61 -19.15 -13.76
CA LEU A 460 -7.29 -18.89 -15.03
C LEU A 460 -8.36 -19.95 -15.28
N LEU A 461 -9.55 -19.50 -15.70
CA LEU A 461 -10.61 -20.31 -16.26
C LEU A 461 -11.10 -19.68 -17.57
N GLY A 462 -11.21 -20.48 -18.63
CA GLY A 462 -11.76 -20.03 -19.91
C GLY A 462 -12.08 -21.20 -20.84
N ARG A 463 -12.77 -20.89 -21.94
CA ARG A 463 -13.16 -21.89 -22.95
C ARG A 463 -12.69 -21.52 -24.35
N PHE A 464 -12.39 -22.55 -25.14
CA PHE A 464 -12.10 -22.46 -26.56
C PHE A 464 -13.10 -23.27 -27.39
N VAL A 465 -13.62 -22.65 -28.45
CA VAL A 465 -14.43 -23.30 -29.49
C VAL A 465 -13.75 -23.06 -30.85
N SER A 466 -13.43 -24.16 -31.54
CA SER A 466 -12.70 -24.16 -32.82
C SER A 466 -11.41 -23.32 -32.80
N GLY A 467 -10.65 -23.44 -31.70
CA GLY A 467 -9.40 -22.74 -31.44
C GLY A 467 -9.54 -21.25 -31.15
N LYS A 468 -10.76 -20.73 -30.96
CA LYS A 468 -11.00 -19.33 -30.58
C LYS A 468 -11.59 -19.24 -29.19
N ARG A 469 -11.18 -18.23 -28.41
CA ARG A 469 -11.74 -17.95 -27.09
C ARG A 469 -13.26 -17.76 -27.21
N ASP A 470 -14.03 -18.40 -26.36
CA ASP A 470 -15.49 -18.39 -26.40
C ASP A 470 -16.04 -18.59 -24.98
N GLY A 471 -17.24 -18.07 -24.68
CA GLY A 471 -17.83 -18.13 -23.35
C GLY A 471 -17.14 -17.21 -22.33
N GLN A 472 -17.42 -17.43 -21.05
CA GLN A 472 -16.86 -16.65 -19.95
C GLN A 472 -15.38 -16.98 -19.72
N TRP A 473 -14.60 -15.95 -19.42
CA TRP A 473 -13.19 -16.00 -19.09
C TRP A 473 -12.96 -15.21 -17.80
N VAL A 474 -12.30 -15.83 -16.83
CA VAL A 474 -11.99 -15.25 -15.53
C VAL A 474 -10.55 -15.59 -15.15
N GLN A 475 -9.80 -14.62 -14.64
CA GLN A 475 -8.41 -14.74 -14.23
C GLN A 475 -8.23 -14.14 -12.84
N TRP A 476 -7.33 -14.71 -12.04
CA TRP A 476 -7.07 -14.31 -10.66
C TRP A 476 -5.58 -14.07 -10.41
N TYR A 477 -5.30 -13.09 -9.57
CA TYR A 477 -4.02 -12.91 -8.91
C TYR A 477 -3.75 -14.06 -7.93
N ARG A 478 -2.48 -14.24 -7.56
CA ARG A 478 -2.06 -15.36 -6.68
C ARG A 478 -2.67 -15.28 -5.28
N ASN A 479 -3.00 -14.08 -4.81
CA ASN A 479 -3.71 -13.85 -3.55
C ASN A 479 -5.20 -14.27 -3.57
N GLY A 480 -5.75 -14.61 -4.75
CA GLY A 480 -7.15 -15.02 -4.93
C GLY A 480 -8.10 -13.89 -5.35
N GLN A 481 -7.62 -12.66 -5.52
CA GLN A 481 -8.38 -11.54 -6.09
C GLN A 481 -8.59 -11.74 -7.60
N LYS A 482 -9.77 -11.40 -8.13
CA LYS A 482 -9.99 -11.38 -9.59
C LYS A 482 -9.13 -10.31 -10.24
N GLU A 483 -8.47 -10.64 -11.34
CA GLU A 483 -7.68 -9.73 -12.20
C GLU A 483 -8.50 -9.30 -13.43
N VAL A 484 -9.20 -10.26 -14.05
CA VAL A 484 -9.94 -10.10 -15.30
C VAL A 484 -11.21 -10.93 -15.25
N GLU A 485 -12.30 -10.36 -15.74
CA GLU A 485 -13.54 -11.07 -16.03
C GLU A 485 -14.19 -10.51 -17.30
N GLY A 486 -14.75 -11.39 -18.13
CA GLY A 486 -15.60 -11.01 -19.24
C GLY A 486 -15.92 -12.16 -20.18
N ILE A 487 -16.67 -11.88 -21.24
CA ILE A 487 -17.10 -12.90 -22.21
C ILE A 487 -16.33 -12.74 -23.52
N TYR A 488 -15.92 -13.86 -24.12
CA TYR A 488 -15.53 -13.93 -25.52
C TYR A 488 -16.63 -14.57 -26.36
N TYR A 489 -16.81 -14.07 -27.59
CA TYR A 489 -17.60 -14.73 -28.61
C TYR A 489 -16.77 -14.86 -29.88
N ARG A 490 -16.55 -16.10 -30.35
CA ARG A 490 -15.78 -16.42 -31.57
C ARG A 490 -14.39 -15.76 -31.62
N GLY A 491 -13.72 -15.65 -30.47
CA GLY A 491 -12.37 -15.10 -30.32
C GLY A 491 -12.30 -13.60 -30.09
N LYS A 492 -13.42 -12.91 -29.92
CA LYS A 492 -13.47 -11.45 -29.68
C LYS A 492 -14.17 -11.14 -28.36
N LYS A 493 -13.72 -10.09 -27.65
CA LYS A 493 -14.42 -9.58 -26.45
C LYS A 493 -15.87 -9.23 -26.82
N HIS A 494 -16.82 -9.63 -25.98
CA HIS A 494 -18.25 -9.35 -26.13
C HIS A 494 -18.90 -9.25 -24.75
N GLY A 495 -20.01 -8.50 -24.65
CA GLY A 495 -20.66 -8.22 -23.37
C GLY A 495 -19.79 -7.34 -22.47
N ASP A 496 -20.10 -7.37 -21.19
CA ASP A 496 -19.43 -6.57 -20.17
C ASP A 496 -18.08 -7.20 -19.77
N TRP A 497 -17.11 -6.34 -19.48
CA TRP A 497 -15.74 -6.69 -19.12
C TRP A 497 -15.31 -5.85 -17.92
N SER A 498 -14.68 -6.50 -16.95
CA SER A 498 -14.16 -5.87 -15.73
C SER A 498 -12.73 -6.33 -15.48
N LEU A 499 -11.88 -5.40 -15.07
CA LEU A 499 -10.50 -5.61 -14.66
C LEU A 499 -10.31 -4.96 -13.28
N TRP A 500 -9.46 -5.55 -12.45
CA TRP A 500 -9.14 -5.05 -11.11
C TRP A 500 -7.63 -5.06 -10.88
N TYR A 501 -7.19 -4.31 -9.87
CA TYR A 501 -5.84 -4.36 -9.30
C TYR A 501 -5.72 -5.51 -8.27
N GLU A 502 -4.49 -5.80 -7.81
CA GLU A 502 -4.22 -6.94 -6.91
C GLU A 502 -4.82 -6.75 -5.50
N ASP A 503 -5.10 -5.51 -5.09
CA ASP A 503 -5.80 -5.15 -3.84
C ASP A 503 -7.33 -5.34 -3.91
N GLY A 504 -7.89 -5.48 -5.11
CA GLY A 504 -9.33 -5.62 -5.39
C GLY A 504 -10.02 -4.35 -5.88
N THR A 505 -9.29 -3.23 -5.99
CA THR A 505 -9.79 -1.99 -6.57
C THR A 505 -10.11 -2.18 -8.06
N LEU A 506 -11.24 -1.66 -8.55
CA LEU A 506 -11.55 -1.68 -9.99
C LEU A 506 -10.45 -0.94 -10.76
N LYS A 507 -10.17 -1.39 -11.99
CA LYS A 507 -9.12 -0.85 -12.85
C LYS A 507 -9.66 -0.39 -14.19
N GLU A 508 -10.44 -1.26 -14.83
CA GLU A 508 -11.17 -0.95 -16.06
C GLU A 508 -12.53 -1.63 -16.03
N GLN A 509 -13.55 -0.98 -16.58
CA GLN A 509 -14.86 -1.59 -16.81
C GLN A 509 -15.46 -1.05 -18.09
N GLY A 510 -16.06 -1.91 -18.90
CA GLY A 510 -16.80 -1.44 -20.07
C GLY A 510 -17.35 -2.56 -20.92
N LYS A 511 -18.08 -2.18 -21.96
CA LYS A 511 -18.84 -3.10 -22.80
C LYS A 511 -18.25 -3.23 -24.20
N PHE A 512 -18.17 -4.46 -24.68
CA PHE A 512 -17.73 -4.78 -26.04
C PHE A 512 -18.85 -5.42 -26.86
N ASP A 513 -18.99 -5.03 -28.12
CA ASP A 513 -19.67 -5.81 -29.15
C ASP A 513 -18.69 -6.28 -30.23
N MET A 514 -18.65 -7.59 -30.48
CA MET A 514 -17.80 -8.22 -31.51
C MET A 514 -16.35 -7.70 -31.58
N GLY A 515 -15.74 -7.45 -30.41
CA GLY A 515 -14.37 -6.97 -30.24
C GLY A 515 -14.19 -5.45 -30.37
N LYS A 516 -15.26 -4.66 -30.40
CA LYS A 516 -15.24 -3.20 -30.41
C LYS A 516 -15.95 -2.66 -29.17
N SER A 517 -15.46 -1.60 -28.55
CA SER A 517 -16.16 -0.93 -27.44
C SER A 517 -17.49 -0.34 -27.91
N ASP A 518 -18.57 -0.58 -27.17
CA ASP A 518 -19.92 -0.09 -27.50
C ASP A 518 -20.71 0.14 -26.19
N GLY A 519 -20.74 1.40 -25.74
CA GLY A 519 -21.21 1.82 -24.42
C GLY A 519 -20.19 2.70 -23.68
N LEU A 520 -20.44 2.93 -22.39
CA LEU A 520 -19.51 3.59 -21.48
C LEU A 520 -18.34 2.66 -21.14
N TYR A 521 -17.14 3.23 -21.07
CA TYR A 521 -15.93 2.57 -20.59
C TYR A 521 -15.29 3.47 -19.52
N GLN A 522 -15.05 2.91 -18.34
CA GLN A 522 -14.55 3.60 -17.16
C GLN A 522 -13.18 3.02 -16.78
N PHE A 523 -12.31 3.85 -16.24
CA PHE A 523 -10.98 3.48 -15.75
C PHE A 523 -10.77 4.12 -14.38
N TRP A 524 -10.04 3.45 -13.50
CA TRP A 524 -9.74 3.92 -12.15
C TRP A 524 -8.23 3.85 -11.87
N TYR A 525 -7.77 4.66 -10.93
CA TYR A 525 -6.44 4.63 -10.34
C TYR A 525 -6.34 3.54 -9.24
N GLU A 526 -5.11 3.22 -8.80
CA GLU A 526 -4.88 2.22 -7.73
C GLU A 526 -5.45 2.65 -6.37
N ASN A 527 -5.70 3.94 -6.16
CA ASN A 527 -6.39 4.47 -4.98
C ASN A 527 -7.94 4.38 -5.06
N GLY A 528 -8.49 3.85 -6.16
CA GLY A 528 -9.93 3.71 -6.38
C GLY A 528 -10.62 4.95 -6.94
N HIS A 529 -9.90 6.03 -7.22
CA HIS A 529 -10.48 7.21 -7.86
C HIS A 529 -10.73 6.94 -9.34
N LEU A 530 -11.83 7.48 -9.87
CA LEU A 530 -12.13 7.44 -11.30
C LEU A 530 -11.05 8.25 -12.04
N HIS A 531 -10.39 7.64 -13.03
CA HIS A 531 -9.32 8.26 -13.83
C HIS A 531 -9.91 8.88 -15.09
N LYS A 532 -10.74 8.13 -15.83
CA LYS A 532 -11.40 8.63 -17.03
C LYS A 532 -12.63 7.81 -17.42
N GLU A 533 -13.53 8.47 -18.12
CA GLU A 533 -14.74 7.93 -18.72
C GLU A 533 -14.73 8.20 -20.22
N GLN A 534 -15.08 7.18 -20.99
CA GLN A 534 -15.00 7.19 -22.44
C GLN A 534 -16.23 6.48 -23.03
N SER A 535 -17.11 7.24 -23.66
CA SER A 535 -18.28 6.67 -24.35
C SER A 535 -17.94 6.28 -25.80
N TYR A 536 -18.29 5.07 -26.21
CA TYR A 536 -18.04 4.57 -27.56
C TYR A 536 -19.33 4.09 -28.23
N HIS A 537 -19.45 4.29 -29.55
CA HIS A 537 -20.41 3.57 -30.38
C HIS A 537 -19.68 2.78 -31.48
N LYS A 538 -19.87 1.45 -31.51
CA LYS A 538 -19.26 0.53 -32.48
C LYS A 538 -17.75 0.73 -32.69
N GLY A 539 -17.04 1.05 -31.62
CA GLY A 539 -15.59 1.30 -31.57
C GLY A 539 -15.13 2.70 -31.95
N LYS A 540 -16.04 3.66 -32.18
CA LYS A 540 -15.72 5.10 -32.35
C LYS A 540 -16.06 5.88 -31.08
N PRO A 541 -15.29 6.91 -30.67
CA PRO A 541 -15.70 7.87 -29.65
C PRO A 541 -17.08 8.47 -29.97
N HIS A 542 -18.05 8.32 -29.06
CA HIS A 542 -19.41 8.82 -29.24
C HIS A 542 -20.09 8.96 -27.86
N GLY A 543 -20.50 10.17 -27.49
CA GLY A 543 -21.06 10.51 -26.17
C GLY A 543 -20.09 11.29 -25.28
N LYS A 544 -20.40 11.36 -23.98
CA LYS A 544 -19.59 12.10 -22.99
C LYS A 544 -18.26 11.41 -22.73
N TRP A 545 -17.20 12.20 -22.62
CA TRP A 545 -15.87 11.80 -22.17
C TRP A 545 -15.43 12.74 -21.05
N ALA A 546 -14.75 12.21 -20.05
CA ALA A 546 -14.23 12.97 -18.91
C ALA A 546 -12.96 12.33 -18.35
N TRP A 547 -12.12 13.14 -17.73
CA TRP A 547 -10.86 12.76 -17.09
C TRP A 547 -10.75 13.48 -15.75
N TRP A 548 -10.09 12.87 -14.78
CA TRP A 548 -9.91 13.38 -13.43
C TRP A 548 -8.46 13.20 -12.99
N TYR A 549 -7.99 14.06 -12.10
CA TYR A 549 -6.66 13.95 -11.51
C TYR A 549 -6.59 12.83 -10.46
N GLU A 550 -5.44 12.15 -10.37
CA GLU A 550 -5.19 11.08 -9.39
C GLU A 550 -5.31 11.56 -7.93
N HIS A 551 -4.91 12.80 -7.69
CA HIS A 551 -4.90 13.49 -6.40
C HIS A 551 -5.33 14.95 -6.59
N ASP A 552 -5.80 15.59 -5.52
CA ASP A 552 -6.03 17.04 -5.44
C ASP A 552 -4.95 17.64 -4.52
N HIS A 553 -4.22 18.64 -5.02
CA HIS A 553 -3.12 19.26 -4.27
C HIS A 553 -3.59 20.17 -3.12
N ASN A 554 -4.85 20.62 -3.12
CA ASN A 554 -5.45 21.42 -2.06
C ASN A 554 -5.99 20.57 -0.90
N LEU A 555 -6.12 19.25 -1.08
CA LEU A 555 -6.57 18.32 -0.05
C LEU A 555 -5.40 17.74 0.75
N THR A 556 -5.22 18.20 1.99
CA THR A 556 -4.11 17.77 2.87
C THR A 556 -4.64 17.08 4.13
N PHE A 557 -4.01 15.98 4.55
CA PHE A 557 -4.35 15.26 5.79
C PHE A 557 -3.23 15.39 6.82
N THR A 558 -3.53 16.03 7.94
CA THR A 558 -2.54 16.33 8.99
C THR A 558 -3.20 16.21 10.37
N ASP A 559 -2.51 15.57 11.31
CA ASP A 559 -2.95 15.40 12.70
C ASP A 559 -4.40 14.88 12.88
N GLY A 560 -4.84 13.99 11.97
CA GLY A 560 -6.17 13.38 12.04
C GLY A 560 -7.32 14.25 11.52
N ASN A 561 -7.03 15.37 10.86
CA ASN A 561 -8.03 16.23 10.22
C ASN A 561 -7.68 16.45 8.74
N TRP A 562 -8.70 16.64 7.91
CA TRP A 562 -8.54 17.03 6.51
C TRP A 562 -8.59 18.56 6.39
N SER A 563 -7.77 19.13 5.51
CA SER A 563 -7.75 20.55 5.20
C SER A 563 -7.96 20.72 3.69
N TYR A 564 -8.95 21.52 3.30
CA TYR A 564 -9.29 21.85 1.92
C TYR A 564 -9.61 23.34 1.82
N ASN A 565 -8.94 24.07 0.92
CA ASN A 565 -9.06 25.54 0.75
C ASN A 565 -9.04 26.33 2.08
N GLY A 566 -8.18 25.91 3.02
CA GLY A 566 -8.04 26.53 4.34
C GLY A 566 -9.13 26.18 5.37
N GLY A 567 -10.16 25.42 4.98
CA GLY A 567 -11.15 24.87 5.89
C GLY A 567 -10.71 23.52 6.46
N THR A 568 -10.69 23.38 7.78
CA THR A 568 -10.39 22.10 8.46
C THR A 568 -11.68 21.31 8.71
N TYR A 569 -11.77 20.13 8.12
CA TYR A 569 -12.89 19.20 8.26
C TYR A 569 -12.50 17.99 9.11
N LYS A 570 -13.33 17.71 10.11
CA LYS A 570 -13.20 16.53 10.97
C LYS A 570 -14.39 15.62 10.73
N ALA A 571 -14.17 14.56 9.98
CA ALA A 571 -15.15 13.54 9.70
C ALA A 571 -15.33 12.56 10.87
N GLU A 572 -16.50 11.95 11.00
CA GLU A 572 -16.72 10.85 11.94
C GLU A 572 -16.11 9.52 11.43
N ASN A 573 -15.96 9.37 10.10
CA ASN A 573 -15.20 8.32 9.43
C ASN A 573 -14.63 8.83 8.09
N ALA A 574 -13.65 8.14 7.51
CA ALA A 574 -13.00 8.60 6.27
C ALA A 574 -13.91 8.49 5.03
N GLU A 575 -14.74 7.45 4.93
CA GLU A 575 -15.57 7.16 3.75
C GLU A 575 -16.69 8.18 3.52
N GLU A 576 -17.36 8.67 4.57
CA GLU A 576 -18.42 9.67 4.43
C GLU A 576 -17.87 11.03 3.95
N LEU A 577 -16.68 11.44 4.42
CA LEU A 577 -16.06 12.68 3.92
C LEU A 577 -15.57 12.53 2.49
N TRP A 578 -14.99 11.37 2.15
CA TRP A 578 -14.56 11.04 0.79
C TRP A 578 -15.72 11.11 -0.21
N ASN A 579 -16.85 10.49 0.13
CA ASN A 579 -18.05 10.57 -0.69
C ASN A 579 -18.59 12.02 -0.75
N TRP A 580 -18.73 12.70 0.40
CA TRP A 580 -19.29 14.05 0.46
C TRP A 580 -18.48 15.10 -0.33
N TRP A 581 -17.15 14.98 -0.32
CA TRP A 581 -16.24 15.92 -0.98
C TRP A 581 -16.19 15.72 -2.51
N TRP A 582 -16.13 14.48 -3.00
CA TRP A 582 -16.03 14.21 -4.43
C TRP A 582 -17.28 14.62 -5.22
N TYR A 583 -18.49 14.30 -4.71
CA TYR A 583 -19.75 14.68 -5.36
C TYR A 583 -20.01 16.20 -5.36
N LEU A 584 -19.24 16.99 -4.60
CA LEU A 584 -19.39 18.45 -4.51
C LEU A 584 -18.43 19.22 -5.43
N ASN A 585 -17.19 18.72 -5.61
CA ASN A 585 -16.11 19.44 -6.30
C ASN A 585 -15.64 18.79 -7.62
N ASP A 586 -15.90 17.50 -7.85
CA ASP A 586 -15.73 16.83 -9.15
C ASP A 586 -14.41 17.17 -9.87
N ASN A 587 -13.27 16.80 -9.25
CA ASN A 587 -11.88 17.19 -9.61
C ASN A 587 -11.41 16.66 -10.97
N LYS A 588 -12.04 17.18 -12.03
CA LYS A 588 -11.78 16.85 -13.42
C LYS A 588 -10.51 17.52 -13.90
N GLU A 589 -9.83 16.87 -14.83
CA GLU A 589 -8.84 17.49 -15.72
C GLU A 589 -9.56 18.14 -16.90
N MET A 590 -10.47 17.39 -17.55
CA MET A 590 -11.28 17.87 -18.66
C MET A 590 -12.54 17.03 -18.89
N GLU A 591 -13.55 17.62 -19.53
CA GLU A 591 -14.70 16.90 -20.08
C GLU A 591 -15.18 17.50 -21.40
N GLY A 592 -15.92 16.70 -22.15
CA GLY A 592 -16.59 17.13 -23.38
C GLY A 592 -17.35 16.01 -24.05
N HIS A 593 -17.78 16.23 -25.28
CA HIS A 593 -18.51 15.23 -26.07
C HIS A 593 -17.81 14.93 -27.39
N TYR A 594 -17.93 13.67 -27.82
CA TYR A 594 -17.60 13.22 -29.17
C TYR A 594 -18.86 12.81 -29.92
N ILE A 595 -18.90 13.06 -31.23
CA ILE A 595 -19.89 12.51 -32.15
C ILE A 595 -19.10 11.77 -33.24
N ASP A 596 -19.31 10.45 -33.34
CA ASP A 596 -18.73 9.56 -34.36
C ASP A 596 -17.19 9.64 -34.57
N GLY A 597 -16.46 10.06 -33.55
CA GLY A 597 -15.01 10.20 -33.51
C GLY A 597 -14.51 11.64 -33.38
N GLU A 598 -15.39 12.63 -33.48
CA GLU A 598 -15.03 14.04 -33.64
C GLU A 598 -15.52 14.88 -32.46
N LYS A 599 -14.67 15.76 -31.91
CA LYS A 599 -15.02 16.63 -30.78
C LYS A 599 -16.15 17.56 -31.19
N ASN A 600 -17.20 17.60 -30.38
CA ASN A 600 -18.42 18.35 -30.65
C ASN A 600 -19.03 18.91 -29.36
N GLY A 601 -19.64 20.10 -29.45
CA GLY A 601 -20.23 20.79 -28.30
C GLY A 601 -19.19 21.38 -27.34
N VAL A 602 -19.63 21.76 -26.13
CA VAL A 602 -18.76 22.38 -25.11
C VAL A 602 -17.74 21.37 -24.60
N TRP A 603 -16.50 21.83 -24.53
CA TRP A 603 -15.39 21.21 -23.83
C TRP A 603 -14.89 22.15 -22.74
N THR A 604 -14.58 21.59 -21.57
CA THR A 604 -14.10 22.34 -20.40
C THR A 604 -12.85 21.65 -19.86
N TRP A 605 -11.87 22.45 -19.47
CA TRP A 605 -10.66 22.06 -18.76
C TRP A 605 -10.63 22.74 -17.40
N TRP A 606 -10.01 22.09 -16.43
CA TRP A 606 -9.78 22.61 -15.09
C TRP A 606 -8.31 22.46 -14.72
N PHE A 607 -7.84 23.32 -13.83
CA PHE A 607 -6.62 23.09 -13.08
C PHE A 607 -6.86 22.03 -12.00
N ASP A 608 -5.78 21.44 -11.47
CA ASP A 608 -5.78 20.52 -10.34
C ASP A 608 -6.27 21.12 -9.01
N SER A 609 -6.56 22.43 -8.99
CA SER A 609 -7.23 23.15 -7.92
C SER A 609 -8.76 23.12 -7.98
N GLY A 610 -9.35 22.53 -9.04
CA GLY A 610 -10.78 22.57 -9.32
C GLY A 610 -11.28 23.87 -9.96
N VAL A 611 -10.40 24.84 -10.20
CA VAL A 611 -10.72 26.08 -10.94
C VAL A 611 -10.74 25.78 -12.44
N LYS A 612 -11.76 26.25 -13.18
CA LYS A 612 -11.78 26.12 -14.65
C LYS A 612 -10.52 26.76 -15.23
N GLN A 613 -9.85 26.09 -16.15
CA GLN A 613 -8.71 26.59 -16.91
C GLN A 613 -9.17 27.20 -18.24
N SER A 614 -10.08 26.52 -18.95
CA SER A 614 -10.68 27.03 -20.17
C SER A 614 -12.00 26.33 -20.49
N GLU A 615 -12.88 27.00 -21.23
CA GLU A 615 -14.04 26.35 -21.84
C GLU A 615 -14.41 26.99 -23.18
N GLY A 616 -14.94 26.18 -24.09
CA GLY A 616 -15.41 26.63 -25.39
C GLY A 616 -15.99 25.48 -26.21
N SER A 617 -16.60 25.79 -27.35
CA SER A 617 -17.22 24.76 -28.19
C SER A 617 -16.28 24.25 -29.28
N TYR A 618 -16.48 22.99 -29.64
CA TYR A 618 -15.99 22.40 -30.88
C TYR A 618 -17.14 22.08 -31.82
N LEU A 619 -16.86 22.19 -33.11
CA LEU A 619 -17.64 21.62 -34.21
C LEU A 619 -16.68 20.78 -35.05
N ASP A 620 -16.92 19.47 -35.12
CA ASP A 620 -16.15 18.51 -35.94
C ASP A 620 -14.61 18.60 -35.76
N ASN A 621 -14.16 18.70 -34.51
CA ASN A 621 -12.77 18.95 -34.06
C ASN A 621 -12.18 20.35 -34.26
N GLU A 622 -12.89 21.28 -34.90
CA GLU A 622 -12.47 22.67 -35.01
C GLU A 622 -13.05 23.52 -33.87
N GLN A 623 -12.29 24.47 -33.33
CA GLN A 623 -12.81 25.42 -32.33
C GLN A 623 -13.87 26.32 -32.98
N ASP A 624 -15.01 26.49 -32.31
CA ASP A 624 -16.13 27.29 -32.80
C ASP A 624 -16.82 28.04 -31.64
N GLY A 625 -17.33 29.23 -31.92
CA GLY A 625 -17.98 30.10 -30.95
C GLY A 625 -17.01 30.76 -29.95
N LEU A 626 -17.55 31.18 -28.81
CA LEU A 626 -16.77 31.83 -27.74
C LEU A 626 -15.97 30.80 -26.94
N TRP A 627 -14.71 31.13 -26.73
CA TRP A 627 -13.76 30.46 -25.87
C TRP A 627 -13.34 31.40 -24.73
N LEU A 628 -13.34 30.87 -23.51
CA LEU A 628 -12.96 31.55 -22.28
C LEU A 628 -11.74 30.83 -21.69
N TYR A 629 -10.75 31.59 -21.26
CA TYR A 629 -9.58 31.10 -20.54
C TYR A 629 -9.46 31.86 -19.22
N TYR A 630 -9.02 31.15 -18.18
CA TYR A 630 -9.01 31.64 -16.81
C TYR A 630 -7.62 31.50 -16.15
N GLY A 631 -7.34 32.37 -15.19
CA GLY A 631 -6.19 32.27 -14.30
C GLY A 631 -6.40 31.23 -13.19
N ASN A 632 -5.34 30.89 -12.46
CA ASN A 632 -5.39 29.95 -11.33
C ASN A 632 -6.31 30.41 -10.18
N ASP A 633 -6.67 31.71 -10.13
CA ASP A 633 -7.60 32.32 -9.18
C ASP A 633 -9.07 32.31 -9.65
N GLY A 634 -9.33 31.84 -10.88
CA GLY A 634 -10.65 31.82 -11.50
C GLY A 634 -11.06 33.13 -12.19
N SER A 635 -10.18 34.13 -12.23
CA SER A 635 -10.39 35.32 -13.06
C SER A 635 -10.40 34.95 -14.54
N ALA A 636 -11.25 35.59 -15.35
CA ALA A 636 -11.17 35.45 -16.81
C ALA A 636 -9.97 36.26 -17.31
N VAL A 637 -9.01 35.60 -17.98
CA VAL A 637 -7.79 36.25 -18.48
C VAL A 637 -7.84 36.50 -19.99
N GLU A 638 -8.48 35.62 -20.76
CA GLU A 638 -8.55 35.73 -22.22
C GLU A 638 -9.92 35.25 -22.74
N GLU A 639 -10.56 36.06 -23.59
CA GLU A 639 -11.76 35.73 -24.35
C GLU A 639 -11.40 35.69 -25.84
N ILE A 640 -11.79 34.64 -26.56
CA ILE A 640 -11.55 34.54 -28.01
C ILE A 640 -12.79 33.99 -28.69
N THR A 641 -13.22 34.62 -29.79
CA THR A 641 -14.24 34.03 -30.67
C THR A 641 -13.56 33.30 -31.83
N PHE A 642 -13.99 32.06 -32.10
CA PHE A 642 -13.53 31.24 -33.21
C PHE A 642 -14.68 30.90 -34.17
N SER A 643 -14.33 30.69 -35.44
CA SER A 643 -15.18 29.98 -36.39
C SER A 643 -14.32 29.19 -37.37
N GLY A 644 -14.64 27.91 -37.57
CA GLY A 644 -13.84 26.99 -38.40
C GLY A 644 -12.37 26.94 -37.98
N GLY A 645 -12.11 26.86 -36.67
CA GLY A 645 -10.77 26.78 -36.09
C GLY A 645 -9.92 28.06 -36.21
N LYS A 646 -10.46 29.16 -36.76
CA LYS A 646 -9.77 30.45 -36.90
C LYS A 646 -10.41 31.49 -36.00
N ARG A 647 -9.59 32.44 -35.51
CA ARG A 647 -10.10 33.61 -34.77
C ARG A 647 -11.04 34.43 -35.67
N ASP A 648 -12.29 34.56 -35.30
CA ASP A 648 -13.31 35.32 -36.04
C ASP A 648 -14.32 35.90 -35.05
N GLY A 649 -14.38 37.23 -34.93
CA GLY A 649 -15.09 37.94 -33.88
C GLY A 649 -14.16 38.67 -32.90
N ARG A 650 -14.63 38.86 -31.65
CA ARG A 650 -13.91 39.62 -30.62
C ARG A 650 -12.86 38.75 -29.91
N PHE A 651 -11.76 39.39 -29.57
CA PHE A 651 -10.72 38.94 -28.67
C PHE A 651 -10.56 39.97 -27.53
N THR A 652 -10.46 39.50 -26.29
CA THR A 652 -10.20 40.35 -25.11
C THR A 652 -9.11 39.70 -24.27
N LEU A 653 -8.10 40.46 -23.85
CA LEU A 653 -7.13 40.07 -22.83
C LEU A 653 -7.33 40.98 -21.60
N TRP A 654 -7.44 40.36 -20.44
CA TRP A 654 -7.71 41.02 -19.16
C TRP A 654 -6.43 41.02 -18.29
N LEU A 655 -6.16 42.14 -17.62
CA LEU A 655 -5.09 42.26 -16.64
C LEU A 655 -5.60 41.89 -15.24
N THR A 656 -6.83 42.29 -14.94
CA THR A 656 -7.63 41.95 -13.75
C THR A 656 -9.09 41.74 -14.20
N PRO A 657 -10.00 41.16 -13.38
CA PRO A 657 -11.40 40.94 -13.78
C PRO A 657 -12.14 42.22 -14.21
N GLU A 658 -11.70 43.38 -13.73
CA GLU A 658 -12.27 44.69 -14.04
C GLU A 658 -11.47 45.49 -15.09
N GLU A 659 -10.19 45.18 -15.32
CA GLU A 659 -9.29 45.96 -16.19
C GLU A 659 -8.81 45.17 -17.41
N LYS A 660 -9.09 45.70 -18.60
CA LYS A 660 -8.55 45.17 -19.86
C LYS A 660 -7.07 45.50 -20.03
N GLN A 661 -6.36 44.66 -20.77
CA GLN A 661 -5.03 44.94 -21.31
C GLN A 661 -5.13 45.24 -22.82
N GLU A 662 -5.85 44.41 -23.58
CA GLU A 662 -6.07 44.63 -25.02
C GLU A 662 -7.42 44.04 -25.49
N GLU A 663 -8.00 44.64 -26.52
CA GLU A 663 -9.21 44.17 -27.20
C GLU A 663 -8.97 44.27 -28.71
N LYS A 664 -9.20 43.17 -29.43
CA LYS A 664 -8.91 43.05 -30.86
C LYS A 664 -10.09 42.41 -31.57
N PHE A 665 -10.27 42.73 -32.85
CA PHE A 665 -11.30 42.15 -33.69
C PHE A 665 -10.67 41.42 -34.86
N TYR A 666 -11.11 40.19 -35.09
CA TYR A 666 -10.61 39.32 -36.14
C TYR A 666 -11.71 38.92 -37.13
N ARG A 667 -11.31 38.63 -38.37
CA ARG A 667 -12.13 37.94 -39.38
C ARG A 667 -11.24 36.96 -40.15
N ASN A 668 -11.67 35.71 -40.27
CA ASN A 668 -10.93 34.61 -40.90
C ASN A 668 -9.47 34.46 -40.41
N GLY A 669 -9.20 34.74 -39.13
CA GLY A 669 -7.87 34.64 -38.50
C GLY A 669 -6.99 35.89 -38.63
N LYS A 670 -7.49 36.97 -39.23
CA LYS A 670 -6.77 38.23 -39.48
C LYS A 670 -7.37 39.40 -38.73
N LEU A 671 -6.60 40.43 -38.39
CA LEU A 671 -7.13 41.65 -37.77
C LEU A 671 -8.06 42.39 -38.74
N ASP A 672 -9.31 42.64 -38.32
CA ASP A 672 -10.38 43.25 -39.11
C ASP A 672 -11.36 43.95 -38.15
N GLY A 673 -11.16 45.25 -37.92
CA GLY A 673 -11.80 46.05 -36.89
C GLY A 673 -10.82 46.82 -36.00
N PRO A 674 -11.30 47.51 -34.95
CA PRO A 674 -10.44 48.24 -34.02
C PRO A 674 -9.59 47.28 -33.18
N SER A 675 -8.36 47.66 -32.89
CA SER A 675 -7.53 47.04 -31.86
C SER A 675 -7.14 48.08 -30.84
N THR A 676 -7.59 47.93 -29.60
CA THR A 676 -7.43 48.89 -28.50
C THR A 676 -6.55 48.28 -27.41
N PHE A 677 -5.72 49.11 -26.79
CA PHE A 677 -4.77 48.76 -25.73
C PHE A 677 -5.01 49.67 -24.53
N TRP A 678 -4.77 49.14 -23.33
CA TRP A 678 -4.94 49.82 -22.06
C TRP A 678 -3.64 49.74 -21.24
N GLU A 679 -3.35 50.82 -20.52
CA GLU A 679 -2.23 50.94 -19.57
C GLU A 679 -2.76 51.58 -18.28
N ASN A 680 -2.52 50.94 -17.14
CA ASN A 680 -2.98 51.37 -15.81
C ASN A 680 -4.49 51.69 -15.74
N GLY A 681 -5.31 50.88 -16.42
CA GLY A 681 -6.78 51.03 -16.46
C GLY A 681 -7.32 52.01 -17.51
N TYR A 682 -6.48 52.87 -18.09
CA TYR A 682 -6.87 53.84 -19.12
C TYR A 682 -6.50 53.34 -20.51
N ARG A 683 -7.24 53.76 -21.55
CA ARG A 683 -6.86 53.45 -22.95
C ARG A 683 -5.53 54.14 -23.25
N SER A 684 -4.59 53.46 -23.91
CA SER A 684 -3.34 54.07 -24.36
C SER A 684 -3.30 54.26 -25.88
N LYS A 685 -3.77 53.27 -26.65
CA LYS A 685 -3.75 53.31 -28.12
C LYS A 685 -4.91 52.52 -28.73
N MET A 686 -5.44 52.99 -29.85
CA MET A 686 -6.37 52.28 -30.72
C MET A 686 -5.93 52.42 -32.19
N THR A 687 -6.06 51.35 -32.97
CA THR A 687 -5.80 51.37 -34.41
C THR A 687 -6.79 50.43 -35.11
N THR A 688 -7.45 50.91 -36.16
CA THR A 688 -8.37 50.10 -36.96
C THR A 688 -7.60 49.34 -38.05
N TYR A 689 -7.90 48.07 -38.23
CA TYR A 689 -7.27 47.17 -39.21
C TYR A 689 -8.30 46.60 -40.20
N LYS A 690 -7.80 46.20 -41.37
CA LYS A 690 -8.56 45.47 -42.39
C LYS A 690 -7.65 44.42 -43.04
N SER A 691 -7.83 43.15 -42.69
CA SER A 691 -6.95 42.04 -43.10
C SER A 691 -5.47 42.34 -42.77
N ASP A 692 -5.19 42.57 -41.48
CA ASP A 692 -3.86 42.83 -40.90
C ASP A 692 -3.18 44.17 -41.30
N SER A 693 -3.73 44.91 -42.27
CA SER A 693 -3.24 46.24 -42.64
C SER A 693 -3.98 47.34 -41.86
N PRO A 694 -3.29 48.36 -41.30
CA PRO A 694 -3.94 49.53 -40.72
C PRO A 694 -4.77 50.28 -41.76
N GLU A 695 -6.07 50.43 -41.49
CA GLU A 695 -7.06 51.04 -42.38
C GLU A 695 -8.22 51.57 -41.54
N GLY A 696 -8.49 52.88 -41.61
CA GLY A 696 -9.49 53.56 -40.78
C GLY A 696 -8.89 54.33 -39.60
N PRO A 697 -9.70 54.71 -38.59
CA PRO A 697 -9.25 55.61 -37.54
C PRO A 697 -8.21 54.98 -36.60
N TRP A 698 -7.33 55.83 -36.09
CA TRP A 698 -6.40 55.54 -35.01
C TRP A 698 -6.41 56.67 -33.98
N ILE A 699 -6.17 56.31 -32.71
CA ILE A 699 -6.19 57.23 -31.56
C ILE A 699 -5.04 56.83 -30.62
N ILE A 700 -4.36 57.80 -30.03
CA ILE A 700 -3.45 57.62 -28.90
C ILE A 700 -3.89 58.60 -27.80
N TRP A 701 -3.93 58.10 -26.58
CA TRP A 701 -4.34 58.84 -25.38
C TRP A 701 -3.12 59.30 -24.57
N PHE A 702 -3.33 60.19 -23.62
CA PHE A 702 -2.32 60.51 -22.61
C PHE A 702 -2.16 59.35 -21.61
N PRO A 703 -0.94 59.08 -21.08
CA PRO A 703 -0.75 58.07 -20.06
C PRO A 703 -1.64 58.34 -18.84
N ASN A 704 -2.30 57.29 -18.33
CA ASN A 704 -3.21 57.36 -17.17
C ASN A 704 -4.42 58.32 -17.34
N SER A 705 -4.86 58.59 -18.58
CA SER A 705 -5.96 59.50 -18.86
C SER A 705 -6.80 59.04 -20.05
N ASP A 706 -8.11 59.26 -19.99
CA ASP A 706 -9.02 59.08 -21.13
C ASP A 706 -9.00 60.28 -22.11
N GLN A 707 -8.15 61.29 -21.87
CA GLN A 707 -7.92 62.40 -22.79
C GLN A 707 -7.11 61.94 -24.01
N ILE A 708 -7.64 62.20 -25.21
CA ILE A 708 -6.94 61.94 -26.48
C ILE A 708 -5.72 62.85 -26.57
N ARG A 709 -4.56 62.30 -26.94
CA ARG A 709 -3.34 63.04 -27.25
C ARG A 709 -3.21 63.32 -28.74
N GLU A 710 -3.48 62.32 -29.56
CA GLU A 710 -3.45 62.41 -31.03
C GLU A 710 -4.46 61.43 -31.65
N GLN A 711 -5.09 61.82 -32.76
CA GLN A 711 -5.97 60.96 -33.55
C GLN A 711 -5.89 61.32 -35.03
N GLY A 712 -6.16 60.34 -35.90
CA GLY A 712 -6.22 60.52 -37.34
C GLY A 712 -6.70 59.26 -38.04
N PHE A 713 -6.39 59.12 -39.33
CA PHE A 713 -6.75 57.95 -40.13
C PHE A 713 -5.52 57.28 -40.76
N PHE A 714 -5.65 55.98 -41.00
CA PHE A 714 -4.78 55.20 -41.87
C PHE A 714 -5.52 54.89 -43.17
N GLN A 715 -4.83 54.97 -44.30
CA GLN A 715 -5.30 54.46 -45.58
C GLN A 715 -4.17 53.68 -46.24
N SER A 716 -4.43 52.42 -46.63
CA SER A 716 -3.41 51.52 -47.20
C SER A 716 -2.14 51.38 -46.32
N GLY A 717 -2.30 51.40 -44.99
CA GLY A 717 -1.21 51.24 -44.02
C GLY A 717 -0.39 52.49 -43.68
N VAL A 718 -0.62 53.64 -44.33
CA VAL A 718 0.08 54.92 -44.05
C VAL A 718 -0.87 55.95 -43.42
N LYS A 719 -0.35 56.86 -42.60
CA LYS A 719 -1.15 57.98 -42.05
C LYS A 719 -1.61 58.86 -43.22
N GLU A 720 -2.92 59.11 -43.29
CA GLU A 720 -3.58 59.80 -44.40
C GLU A 720 -4.80 60.57 -43.88
N GLY A 721 -5.04 61.78 -44.38
CA GLY A 721 -6.19 62.61 -43.99
C GLY A 721 -5.98 63.45 -42.73
N LEU A 722 -7.07 64.04 -42.23
CA LEU A 722 -7.05 64.94 -41.07
C LEU A 722 -6.51 64.23 -39.82
N THR A 723 -5.56 64.87 -39.16
CA THR A 723 -4.95 64.42 -37.91
C THR A 723 -4.92 65.59 -36.93
N THR A 724 -5.35 65.35 -35.69
CA THR A 724 -5.47 66.36 -34.63
C THR A 724 -4.69 65.92 -33.39
N TYR A 725 -4.01 66.86 -32.75
CA TYR A 725 -3.29 66.69 -31.49
C TYR A 725 -3.91 67.59 -30.41
N TYR A 726 -3.80 67.19 -29.15
CA TYR A 726 -4.38 67.91 -28.01
C TYR A 726 -3.39 67.99 -26.84
N TYR A 727 -3.60 68.97 -25.97
CA TYR A 727 -3.00 69.07 -24.64
C TYR A 727 -3.72 68.16 -23.64
N GLU A 728 -3.12 67.95 -22.46
CA GLU A 728 -3.66 67.09 -21.40
C GLU A 728 -4.97 67.62 -20.77
N ASP A 729 -5.22 68.92 -20.88
CA ASP A 729 -6.49 69.58 -20.51
C ASP A 729 -7.59 69.47 -21.59
N GLY A 730 -7.27 68.86 -22.74
CA GLY A 730 -8.17 68.67 -23.87
C GLY A 730 -8.26 69.83 -24.87
N ILE A 731 -7.48 70.91 -24.67
CA ILE A 731 -7.35 71.98 -25.67
C ILE A 731 -6.65 71.43 -26.91
N MET A 732 -7.13 71.80 -28.10
CA MET A 732 -6.47 71.41 -29.35
C MET A 732 -5.09 72.06 -29.44
N GLN A 733 -4.08 71.26 -29.75
CA GLN A 733 -2.69 71.68 -29.79
C GLN A 733 -2.24 71.99 -31.23
N ARG A 734 -2.56 71.10 -32.17
CA ARG A 734 -2.33 71.31 -33.61
C ARG A 734 -3.23 70.41 -34.46
N GLU A 735 -3.57 70.85 -35.66
CA GLU A 735 -4.27 70.01 -36.65
C GLU A 735 -3.70 70.24 -38.06
N GLY A 736 -3.87 69.24 -38.92
CA GLY A 736 -3.59 69.34 -40.33
C GLY A 736 -3.77 67.99 -41.03
N PHE A 737 -3.37 67.92 -42.29
CA PHE A 737 -3.53 66.70 -43.09
C PHE A 737 -2.21 65.94 -43.20
N PHE A 738 -2.29 64.60 -43.14
CA PHE A 738 -1.24 63.70 -43.57
C PHE A 738 -1.53 63.20 -44.99
N LYS A 739 -0.48 62.96 -45.77
CA LYS A 739 -0.54 62.39 -47.12
C LYS A 739 0.68 61.52 -47.36
N LEU A 740 0.47 60.27 -47.76
CA LEU A 740 1.51 59.25 -47.92
C LEU A 740 2.42 59.09 -46.68
N GLY A 741 1.91 59.37 -45.47
CA GLY A 741 2.65 59.25 -44.21
C GLY A 741 3.40 60.49 -43.74
N SER A 742 3.47 61.58 -44.52
CA SER A 742 4.05 62.87 -44.12
C SER A 742 2.97 63.96 -43.92
N PRO A 743 3.20 64.99 -43.07
CA PRO A 743 2.36 66.19 -43.02
C PRO A 743 2.30 66.89 -44.40
N ASP A 744 1.11 67.24 -44.88
CA ASP A 744 0.85 67.88 -46.19
C ASP A 744 -0.06 69.10 -45.99
N GLY A 745 0.21 70.17 -46.75
CA GLY A 745 -0.53 71.42 -46.72
C GLY A 745 -0.37 72.23 -45.42
N ILE A 746 -1.40 73.02 -45.11
CA ILE A 746 -1.39 73.93 -43.97
C ILE A 746 -1.76 73.17 -42.70
N TRP A 747 -0.94 73.35 -41.67
CA TRP A 747 -1.15 72.90 -40.31
C TRP A 747 -1.30 74.10 -39.38
N THR A 748 -2.29 74.06 -38.50
CA THR A 748 -2.57 75.13 -37.52
C THR A 748 -2.12 74.70 -36.13
N TYR A 749 -1.52 75.63 -35.38
CA TYR A 749 -0.97 75.41 -34.03
C TYR A 749 -1.61 76.39 -33.04
N TRP A 750 -1.95 75.89 -31.85
CA TRP A 750 -2.56 76.65 -30.75
C TRP A 750 -1.79 76.42 -29.47
N ASN A 751 -1.89 77.36 -28.53
CA ASN A 751 -1.36 77.25 -27.18
C ASN A 751 -2.42 76.77 -26.16
N THR A 752 -1.99 76.56 -24.92
CA THR A 752 -2.80 76.11 -23.78
C THR A 752 -3.90 77.08 -23.33
N LYS A 753 -4.04 78.25 -23.96
CA LYS A 753 -5.16 79.19 -23.74
C LYS A 753 -6.23 79.10 -24.84
N SER A 754 -6.08 78.16 -25.79
CA SER A 754 -6.85 78.06 -27.04
C SER A 754 -6.64 79.22 -28.03
N ASP A 755 -5.66 80.10 -27.77
CA ASP A 755 -5.25 81.12 -28.73
C ASP A 755 -4.36 80.49 -29.82
N LYS A 756 -4.49 80.97 -31.05
CA LYS A 756 -3.73 80.44 -32.20
C LYS A 756 -2.34 81.05 -32.23
N ASP A 757 -1.30 80.22 -32.25
CA ASP A 757 0.10 80.68 -32.31
C ASP A 757 0.50 81.00 -33.77
N PHE A 758 0.38 80.04 -34.69
CA PHE A 758 0.74 80.20 -36.11
C PHE A 758 0.08 79.14 -37.01
N ASP A 759 0.16 79.35 -38.32
CA ASP A 759 -0.11 78.33 -39.35
C ASP A 759 1.21 78.03 -40.09
N PHE A 760 1.57 76.76 -40.27
CA PHE A 760 2.75 76.32 -41.00
C PHE A 760 2.34 75.55 -42.28
N ASP A 761 2.90 75.93 -43.42
CA ASP A 761 2.62 75.32 -44.73
C ASP A 761 3.72 74.34 -45.13
N PHE A 762 3.43 73.05 -44.98
CA PHE A 762 4.29 71.94 -45.39
C PHE A 762 4.40 71.79 -46.92
N GLY A 763 3.63 72.58 -47.70
CA GLY A 763 3.52 72.41 -49.15
C GLY A 763 2.84 71.08 -49.51
N SER A 764 2.98 70.63 -50.75
CA SER A 764 2.52 69.28 -51.12
C SER A 764 3.54 68.54 -51.96
N GLY A 765 3.87 67.31 -51.54
CA GLY A 765 4.90 66.49 -52.16
C GLY A 765 6.33 67.00 -52.00
N LEU A 766 6.57 67.89 -51.03
CA LEU A 766 7.92 68.28 -50.61
C LEU A 766 8.56 67.15 -49.80
N GLU A 767 9.89 67.07 -49.82
CA GLU A 767 10.64 66.10 -49.02
C GLU A 767 10.79 66.62 -47.58
N HIS A 768 10.66 65.71 -46.60
CA HIS A 768 10.84 66.02 -45.18
C HIS A 768 12.15 65.41 -44.69
N ILE A 769 12.95 66.20 -43.98
CA ILE A 769 14.26 65.77 -43.46
C ILE A 769 14.49 66.31 -42.04
N ALA A 770 15.28 65.60 -41.24
CA ALA A 770 15.75 66.12 -39.96
C ALA A 770 16.86 67.17 -40.18
N LEU A 771 16.97 68.16 -39.28
CA LEU A 771 17.99 69.20 -39.40
C LEU A 771 19.42 68.62 -39.29
N GLU A 772 19.59 67.51 -38.56
CA GLU A 772 20.87 66.81 -38.38
C GLU A 772 21.37 66.08 -39.64
N ASP A 773 20.48 65.78 -40.60
CA ASP A 773 20.81 65.18 -41.90
C ASP A 773 21.18 66.23 -42.97
N LEU A 774 21.22 67.51 -42.59
CA LEU A 774 21.61 68.64 -43.44
C LEU A 774 22.96 69.22 -43.02
N VAL A 775 23.68 69.78 -43.99
CA VAL A 775 24.87 70.60 -43.77
C VAL A 775 24.66 71.99 -44.39
N GLU A 776 24.81 73.04 -43.58
CA GLU A 776 24.81 74.42 -44.06
C GLU A 776 26.20 74.78 -44.59
N ARG A 777 26.29 75.22 -45.85
CA ARG A 777 27.52 75.72 -46.48
C ARG A 777 27.20 77.07 -47.11
N GLU A 778 27.92 78.13 -46.72
CA GLU A 778 27.71 79.49 -47.24
C GLU A 778 26.23 79.96 -47.21
N THR A 779 25.51 79.68 -46.11
CA THR A 779 24.07 79.96 -45.92
C THR A 779 23.09 79.19 -46.81
N ILE A 780 23.55 78.08 -47.40
CA ILE A 780 22.75 77.17 -48.23
C ILE A 780 22.76 75.77 -47.60
N PHE A 781 21.60 75.17 -47.39
CA PHE A 781 21.43 73.80 -46.89
C PHE A 781 21.58 72.76 -48.01
N TYR A 782 22.32 71.70 -47.72
CA TYR A 782 22.51 70.51 -48.56
C TYR A 782 22.26 69.27 -47.72
N LYS A 783 21.80 68.16 -48.30
CA LYS A 783 21.79 66.87 -47.58
C LYS A 783 23.22 66.37 -47.35
N LEU A 784 23.42 65.63 -46.27
CA LEU A 784 24.71 64.96 -46.02
C LEU A 784 25.09 64.05 -47.19
N GLY A 785 26.15 64.41 -47.90
CA GLY A 785 26.68 63.68 -49.07
C GLY A 785 26.16 64.15 -50.44
N GLU A 786 25.27 65.14 -50.49
CA GLU A 786 24.80 65.75 -51.74
C GLU A 786 25.40 67.17 -51.94
N ASP A 787 25.59 67.57 -53.19
CA ASP A 787 26.05 68.93 -53.59
C ASP A 787 24.93 69.73 -54.30
N VAL A 788 23.68 69.27 -54.21
CA VAL A 788 22.50 69.99 -54.71
C VAL A 788 21.82 70.71 -53.53
N PRO A 789 21.49 72.01 -53.65
CA PRO A 789 20.78 72.73 -52.60
C PRO A 789 19.42 72.09 -52.28
N PHE A 790 19.15 71.84 -51.01
CA PHE A 790 17.93 71.16 -50.56
C PHE A 790 16.69 72.05 -50.75
N THR A 791 15.61 71.47 -51.28
CA THR A 791 14.29 72.11 -51.33
C THR A 791 13.28 71.18 -50.70
N GLY A 792 12.74 71.57 -49.55
CA GLY A 792 11.85 70.74 -48.77
C GLY A 792 11.59 71.29 -47.37
N ILE A 793 10.95 70.49 -46.54
CA ILE A 793 10.64 70.79 -45.15
C ILE A 793 11.70 70.17 -44.24
N ILE A 794 12.14 70.95 -43.26
CA ILE A 794 12.96 70.50 -42.15
C ILE A 794 12.03 70.31 -40.95
N THR A 795 11.99 69.09 -40.41
CA THR A 795 11.22 68.75 -39.22
C THR A 795 12.10 68.00 -38.22
N GLN A 796 12.27 68.53 -37.01
CA GLN A 796 13.01 67.85 -35.95
C GLN A 796 12.27 68.00 -34.62
N GLU A 797 12.04 66.89 -33.92
CA GLU A 797 11.46 66.88 -32.58
C GLU A 797 12.55 66.53 -31.56
N ASN A 798 12.92 67.49 -30.73
CA ASN A 798 13.93 67.29 -29.68
C ASN A 798 13.22 66.98 -28.36
N GLN A 799 13.27 65.70 -27.96
CA GLN A 799 12.57 65.21 -26.77
C GLN A 799 13.20 65.69 -25.46
N GLU A 800 14.52 65.88 -25.39
CA GLU A 800 15.21 66.35 -24.17
C GLU A 800 14.93 67.84 -23.91
N ALA A 801 14.98 68.66 -24.95
CA ALA A 801 14.72 70.10 -24.86
C ALA A 801 13.23 70.47 -25.01
N GLY A 802 12.37 69.49 -25.34
CA GLY A 802 10.91 69.63 -25.36
C GLY A 802 10.36 70.55 -26.44
N TYR A 803 10.94 70.54 -27.65
CA TYR A 803 10.50 71.38 -28.77
C TYR A 803 10.39 70.64 -30.11
N LEU A 804 9.53 71.16 -30.98
CA LEU A 804 9.43 70.83 -32.39
C LEU A 804 9.99 71.99 -33.22
N PHE A 805 10.96 71.70 -34.05
CA PHE A 805 11.51 72.60 -35.06
C PHE A 805 10.86 72.34 -36.42
N LEU A 806 10.41 73.41 -37.07
CA LEU A 806 9.81 73.43 -38.39
C LEU A 806 10.48 74.53 -39.22
N GLY A 807 10.93 74.21 -40.42
CA GLY A 807 11.44 75.21 -41.37
C GLY A 807 11.24 74.73 -42.80
N ARG A 808 11.19 75.66 -43.76
CA ARG A 808 11.15 75.33 -45.19
C ARG A 808 12.35 75.90 -45.93
N THR A 809 12.82 75.17 -46.93
CA THR A 809 13.93 75.56 -47.79
C THR A 809 13.50 75.58 -49.26
N LEU A 810 14.05 76.55 -50.00
CA LEU A 810 13.93 76.65 -51.46
C LEU A 810 15.30 77.00 -52.03
N ASP A 811 15.80 76.17 -52.94
CA ASP A 811 17.20 76.22 -53.45
C ASP A 811 18.24 76.32 -52.31
N GLY A 812 18.01 75.56 -51.23
CA GLY A 812 18.82 75.50 -50.01
C GLY A 812 18.76 76.76 -49.14
N LYS A 813 18.02 77.81 -49.52
CA LYS A 813 17.85 79.02 -48.70
C LYS A 813 16.61 78.90 -47.81
N LYS A 814 16.64 79.57 -46.66
CA LYS A 814 15.48 79.68 -45.74
C LYS A 814 14.32 80.36 -46.48
N ASP A 815 13.20 79.67 -46.63
CA ASP A 815 11.97 80.14 -47.27
C ASP A 815 10.78 79.97 -46.32
N GLY A 816 9.86 80.94 -46.28
CA GLY A 816 8.72 80.91 -45.36
C GLY A 816 9.09 81.02 -43.87
N GLN A 817 8.22 80.50 -43.00
CA GLN A 817 8.40 80.56 -41.54
C GLN A 817 9.38 79.49 -41.06
N TRP A 818 10.17 79.83 -40.03
CA TRP A 818 11.06 78.93 -39.31
C TRP A 818 10.72 79.06 -37.81
N VAL A 819 10.32 77.97 -37.17
CA VAL A 819 9.65 77.97 -35.87
C VAL A 819 10.19 76.87 -34.97
N LYS A 820 10.51 77.20 -33.72
CA LYS A 820 10.86 76.25 -32.66
C LYS A 820 9.77 76.31 -31.58
N TRP A 821 8.72 75.53 -31.80
CA TRP A 821 7.50 75.54 -30.97
C TRP A 821 7.57 74.49 -29.85
N PHE A 822 7.01 74.81 -28.68
CA PHE A 822 7.12 73.98 -27.47
C PHE A 822 5.78 73.30 -27.14
N PRO A 823 5.65 71.97 -27.33
CA PRO A 823 4.41 71.23 -27.04
C PRO A 823 3.98 71.24 -25.56
N SER A 824 4.83 71.73 -24.65
CA SER A 824 4.58 71.84 -23.21
C SER A 824 3.89 73.14 -22.78
N GLY A 825 3.57 74.05 -23.71
CA GLY A 825 2.81 75.27 -23.41
C GLY A 825 3.60 76.36 -22.68
N LYS A 826 4.93 76.45 -22.92
CA LYS A 826 5.68 77.67 -22.59
C LYS A 826 5.12 78.84 -23.41
N ASP A 827 4.98 80.01 -22.77
CA ASP A 827 4.12 81.11 -23.24
C ASP A 827 4.56 81.87 -24.52
N VAL A 828 5.56 81.36 -25.26
CA VAL A 828 5.95 81.83 -26.60
C VAL A 828 6.63 80.67 -27.38
N PRO A 829 6.31 80.42 -28.67
CA PRO A 829 7.22 79.69 -29.54
C PRO A 829 8.50 80.51 -29.74
N GLU A 830 9.67 79.93 -29.47
CA GLU A 830 10.93 80.60 -29.79
C GLU A 830 11.13 80.58 -31.31
N ILE A 831 11.53 81.70 -31.93
CA ILE A 831 12.10 81.68 -33.28
C ILE A 831 13.60 81.78 -33.09
N ILE A 832 14.28 80.63 -33.18
CA ILE A 832 15.71 80.54 -32.94
C ILE A 832 16.48 80.39 -34.26
N LEU A 833 17.44 81.30 -34.43
CA LEU A 833 18.62 81.13 -35.26
C LEU A 833 19.83 81.06 -34.31
N VAL A 834 20.63 79.99 -34.32
CA VAL A 834 21.95 79.96 -33.65
C VAL A 834 22.94 79.10 -34.42
N ASP A 835 24.21 79.44 -34.24
CA ASP A 835 25.29 78.48 -34.06
C ASP A 835 25.82 78.60 -32.61
N VAL A 836 26.02 77.49 -31.90
CA VAL A 836 26.46 77.42 -30.48
C VAL A 836 27.77 76.64 -30.37
N PRO A 837 28.75 77.13 -29.58
CA PRO A 837 29.16 76.49 -28.32
C PRO A 837 29.32 77.54 -27.18
N ASP A 838 29.24 77.28 -25.87
CA ASP A 838 29.22 76.05 -25.02
C ASP A 838 28.68 76.46 -23.61
N PRO A 839 27.96 75.62 -22.83
CA PRO A 839 27.71 75.82 -21.38
C PRO A 839 28.71 75.01 -20.53
N GLU A 840 29.07 75.31 -19.27
CA GLU A 840 28.40 75.88 -18.08
C GLU A 840 29.52 76.33 -17.07
N PRO A 841 29.25 76.88 -15.86
CA PRO A 841 28.03 77.42 -15.25
C PRO A 841 28.25 78.92 -14.84
N ASP A 842 27.49 79.60 -13.96
CA ASP A 842 26.41 79.28 -13.02
C ASP A 842 25.47 80.51 -12.88
N LEU A 843 24.18 80.28 -12.54
CA LEU A 843 23.04 81.18 -12.25
C LEU A 843 21.84 81.01 -13.21
N PRO A 844 20.59 81.20 -12.74
CA PRO A 844 19.39 80.94 -13.53
C PRO A 844 19.22 81.96 -14.67
N TRP A 845 19.48 81.49 -15.89
CA TRP A 845 19.30 82.23 -17.15
C TRP A 845 17.82 82.44 -17.47
N SER A 846 17.42 83.68 -17.79
CA SER A 846 16.04 84.08 -18.07
C SER A 846 15.88 84.76 -19.42
N GLY A 847 14.87 84.35 -20.20
CA GLY A 847 14.16 85.25 -21.13
C GLY A 847 14.92 85.75 -22.37
N GLY A 848 15.35 84.84 -23.26
CA GLY A 848 16.08 85.17 -24.51
C GLY A 848 15.27 85.86 -25.63
N LYS A 849 14.51 86.92 -25.34
CA LYS A 849 13.97 87.84 -26.37
C LYS A 849 14.96 88.97 -26.61
N GLN A 850 15.44 89.12 -27.85
CA GLN A 850 16.30 90.25 -28.22
C GLN A 850 15.66 91.14 -29.29
N GLU A 851 15.11 90.59 -30.38
CA GLU A 851 14.56 91.37 -31.51
C GLU A 851 13.41 90.65 -32.24
N GLN A 852 12.49 91.41 -32.86
CA GLN A 852 11.41 90.94 -33.73
C GLN A 852 11.23 91.91 -34.91
N GLY A 853 11.17 91.39 -36.13
CA GLY A 853 10.83 92.14 -37.34
C GLY A 853 10.99 91.34 -38.63
N GLY A 854 10.76 91.99 -39.78
CA GLY A 854 10.85 91.37 -41.10
C GLY A 854 12.22 91.53 -41.76
N TYR A 855 12.63 90.54 -42.55
CA TYR A 855 13.80 90.61 -43.42
C TYR A 855 13.40 90.66 -44.89
N LYS A 856 14.13 91.47 -45.67
CA LYS A 856 13.97 91.58 -47.12
C LYS A 856 15.33 91.63 -47.79
N ASN A 857 15.59 90.69 -48.68
CA ASN A 857 16.91 90.50 -49.33
C ASN A 857 18.10 90.37 -48.35
N GLY A 858 17.87 89.99 -47.09
CA GLY A 858 18.89 89.85 -46.05
C GLY A 858 19.07 91.06 -45.11
N GLU A 859 18.32 92.16 -45.31
CA GLU A 859 18.37 93.35 -44.46
C GLU A 859 17.10 93.53 -43.61
N LYS A 860 17.21 94.22 -42.47
CA LYS A 860 16.07 94.58 -41.60
C LYS A 860 15.16 95.58 -42.32
N ASP A 861 13.88 95.26 -42.49
CA ASP A 861 12.88 96.09 -43.20
C ASP A 861 11.53 96.08 -42.46
N GLY A 862 10.88 97.23 -42.32
CA GLY A 862 9.56 97.37 -41.70
C GLY A 862 9.58 97.67 -40.20
N LEU A 863 8.52 97.28 -39.48
CA LEU A 863 8.35 97.55 -38.05
C LEU A 863 9.18 96.59 -37.20
N TRP A 864 9.91 97.11 -36.22
CA TRP A 864 10.75 96.33 -35.31
C TRP A 864 10.52 96.66 -33.85
N THR A 865 10.71 95.65 -33.00
CA THR A 865 10.74 95.77 -31.54
C THR A 865 11.96 95.02 -31.03
N GLU A 866 12.67 95.59 -30.08
CA GLU A 866 13.82 94.99 -29.40
C GLU A 866 13.55 94.92 -27.89
N TRP A 867 14.16 93.97 -27.18
CA TRP A 867 13.98 93.76 -25.74
C TRP A 867 15.31 93.78 -24.97
N HIS A 868 15.22 94.00 -23.66
CA HIS A 868 16.30 93.80 -22.69
C HIS A 868 16.31 92.34 -22.21
N ASP A 869 17.42 91.90 -21.60
CA ASP A 869 17.60 90.54 -21.05
C ASP A 869 16.62 90.17 -19.91
N ASN A 870 15.74 91.09 -19.51
CA ASN A 870 14.68 90.89 -18.52
C ASN A 870 13.26 91.01 -19.12
N GLU A 871 13.13 90.78 -20.43
CA GLU A 871 11.88 90.77 -21.21
C GLU A 871 11.10 92.10 -21.30
N HIS A 872 11.59 93.19 -20.74
CA HIS A 872 11.03 94.52 -21.03
C HIS A 872 11.48 94.99 -22.42
N ILE A 873 10.60 95.71 -23.13
CA ILE A 873 10.95 96.36 -24.40
C ILE A 873 12.15 97.29 -24.15
N LYS A 874 13.08 97.33 -25.10
CA LYS A 874 14.29 98.16 -25.12
C LYS A 874 14.15 99.28 -26.14
N SER A 875 13.68 98.96 -27.35
CA SER A 875 13.42 99.93 -28.42
C SER A 875 12.25 99.48 -29.30
N HIS A 876 11.58 100.43 -29.94
CA HIS A 876 10.49 100.19 -30.88
C HIS A 876 10.45 101.31 -31.94
N GLY A 877 10.33 100.93 -33.21
CA GLY A 877 10.27 101.85 -34.35
C GLY A 877 10.37 101.14 -35.70
N THR A 878 10.72 101.88 -36.75
CA THR A 878 10.79 101.36 -38.13
C THR A 878 12.23 101.33 -38.66
N TYR A 879 12.60 100.25 -39.34
CA TYR A 879 13.81 100.16 -40.16
C TYR A 879 13.44 100.26 -41.64
N GLU A 880 14.20 101.06 -42.40
CA GLU A 880 14.17 101.09 -43.87
C GLU A 880 15.58 100.75 -44.37
N LEU A 881 15.74 99.65 -45.11
CA LEU A 881 17.04 99.17 -45.62
C LEU A 881 18.14 99.14 -44.52
N GLY A 882 17.82 98.57 -43.36
CA GLY A 882 18.74 98.47 -42.22
C GLY A 882 18.99 99.77 -41.44
N ILE A 883 18.38 100.90 -41.79
CA ILE A 883 18.55 102.19 -41.09
C ILE A 883 17.30 102.50 -40.25
N MET A 884 17.49 102.89 -38.97
CA MET A 884 16.42 103.36 -38.08
C MET A 884 15.85 104.68 -38.61
N ASN A 885 14.56 104.70 -38.99
CA ASN A 885 13.90 105.87 -39.58
C ASN A 885 12.48 106.04 -39.00
N GLY A 886 11.97 107.28 -38.98
CA GLY A 886 10.64 107.60 -38.43
C GLY A 886 10.62 107.76 -36.92
N ASP A 887 9.45 107.54 -36.29
CA ASP A 887 9.28 107.72 -34.85
C ASP A 887 9.82 106.53 -34.06
N TRP A 888 10.60 106.82 -33.01
CA TRP A 888 11.27 105.81 -32.18
C TRP A 888 11.04 106.06 -30.69
N THR A 889 10.75 104.97 -29.96
CA THR A 889 10.64 104.96 -28.49
C THR A 889 11.66 104.00 -27.90
N PHE A 890 12.37 104.45 -26.87
CA PHE A 890 13.35 103.66 -26.11
C PHE A 890 12.94 103.60 -24.64
N PHE A 891 13.31 102.52 -23.97
CA PHE A 891 12.83 102.18 -22.63
C PHE A 891 13.98 101.73 -21.72
N HIS A 892 13.90 102.10 -20.44
CA HIS A 892 14.78 101.63 -19.37
C HIS A 892 14.59 100.13 -19.11
N GLN A 893 15.56 99.48 -18.45
CA GLN A 893 15.45 98.08 -18.06
C GLN A 893 14.24 97.76 -17.16
N ASN A 894 13.62 98.76 -16.52
CA ASN A 894 12.39 98.56 -15.74
C ASN A 894 11.09 98.74 -16.56
N GLY A 895 11.18 98.87 -17.88
CA GLY A 895 10.04 98.98 -18.80
C GLY A 895 9.42 100.38 -18.91
N LEU A 896 9.93 101.37 -18.16
CA LEU A 896 9.50 102.77 -18.29
C LEU A 896 10.23 103.46 -19.45
N LYS A 897 9.62 104.47 -20.08
CA LYS A 897 10.25 105.19 -21.21
C LYS A 897 11.56 105.84 -20.77
N GLU A 898 12.60 105.68 -21.58
CA GLU A 898 13.88 106.39 -21.44
C GLU A 898 13.86 107.68 -22.26
N LYS A 899 13.53 107.56 -23.54
CA LYS A 899 13.52 108.66 -24.51
C LYS A 899 12.63 108.35 -25.71
N GLU A 900 12.04 109.38 -26.30
CA GLU A 900 11.30 109.27 -27.55
C GLU A 900 11.48 110.51 -28.43
N GLY A 901 11.36 110.32 -29.74
CA GLY A 901 11.49 111.35 -30.76
C GLY A 901 11.61 110.74 -32.16
N THR A 902 11.77 111.59 -33.16
CA THR A 902 11.89 111.16 -34.56
C THR A 902 13.38 110.98 -34.94
N LEU A 903 13.70 109.89 -35.64
CA LEU A 903 14.97 109.66 -36.31
C LEU A 903 14.79 109.89 -37.82
N ALA A 904 15.64 110.74 -38.39
CA ALA A 904 15.72 110.96 -39.83
C ALA A 904 17.08 110.46 -40.32
N TYR A 905 17.10 109.45 -41.19
CA TYR A 905 18.34 108.80 -41.68
C TYR A 905 19.27 108.32 -40.54
N GLY A 906 18.69 107.87 -39.42
CA GLY A 906 19.43 107.46 -38.22
C GLY A 906 19.88 108.60 -37.27
N ASN A 907 19.72 109.87 -37.65
CA ASN A 907 20.05 111.02 -36.80
C ASN A 907 18.81 111.54 -36.03
N ALA A 908 19.01 112.00 -34.79
CA ALA A 908 17.95 112.61 -34.00
C ALA A 908 17.49 113.94 -34.62
N ASP A 909 16.20 114.04 -34.94
CA ASP A 909 15.60 115.22 -35.55
C ASP A 909 14.26 115.57 -34.87
N GLY A 910 13.89 116.85 -34.88
CA GLY A 910 12.65 117.32 -34.25
C GLY A 910 12.67 117.33 -32.71
N LEU A 911 11.50 117.23 -32.09
CA LEU A 911 11.34 117.28 -30.64
C LEU A 911 11.71 115.94 -29.99
N TRP A 912 12.58 115.98 -28.99
CA TRP A 912 12.96 114.82 -28.19
C TRP A 912 12.64 115.02 -26.71
N LEU A 913 12.14 113.96 -26.08
CA LEU A 913 11.72 113.89 -24.68
C LEU A 913 12.52 112.81 -23.96
N PHE A 914 12.90 113.07 -22.70
CA PHE A 914 13.72 112.17 -21.89
C PHE A 914 13.17 112.05 -20.46
N TRP A 915 13.18 110.84 -19.90
CA TRP A 915 12.69 110.52 -18.56
C TRP A 915 13.71 109.70 -17.74
N ASP A 916 13.63 109.81 -16.41
CA ASP A 916 14.36 108.94 -15.49
C ASP A 916 13.70 107.56 -15.33
N GLU A 917 14.39 106.67 -14.62
CA GLU A 917 13.88 105.34 -14.26
C GLU A 917 12.61 105.37 -13.40
N ASN A 918 12.15 106.52 -12.93
CA ASN A 918 10.92 106.69 -12.14
C ASN A 918 9.79 107.38 -12.95
N SER A 919 9.93 107.49 -14.28
CA SER A 919 9.02 108.21 -15.19
C SER A 919 8.91 109.72 -14.96
N ASN A 920 9.84 110.35 -14.22
CA ASN A 920 9.92 111.80 -14.15
C ASN A 920 10.63 112.34 -15.40
N LYS A 921 10.06 113.36 -16.02
CA LYS A 921 10.66 114.01 -17.20
C LYS A 921 11.89 114.80 -16.79
N VAL A 922 13.07 114.41 -17.28
CA VAL A 922 14.37 115.03 -16.93
C VAL A 922 14.87 116.02 -17.96
N GLN A 923 14.50 115.86 -19.24
CA GLN A 923 14.91 116.78 -20.29
C GLN A 923 13.93 116.82 -21.47
N GLU A 924 13.83 117.97 -22.11
CA GLU A 924 13.23 118.13 -23.44
C GLU A 924 14.02 119.15 -24.27
N GLY A 925 13.92 119.02 -25.59
CA GLY A 925 14.36 120.05 -26.52
C GLY A 925 14.36 119.56 -27.96
N THR A 926 14.73 120.44 -28.88
CA THR A 926 14.76 120.13 -30.31
C THR A 926 16.16 119.71 -30.75
N PHE A 927 16.24 118.71 -31.62
CA PHE A 927 17.42 118.41 -32.41
C PHE A 927 17.21 118.80 -33.87
N THR A 928 18.31 119.11 -34.55
CA THR A 928 18.37 119.24 -36.00
C THR A 928 19.62 118.52 -36.47
N ASP A 929 19.45 117.47 -37.27
CA ASP A 929 20.53 116.60 -37.75
C ASP A 929 21.51 116.15 -36.63
N GLY A 930 20.94 115.61 -35.53
CA GLY A 930 21.69 115.16 -34.36
C GLY A 930 22.27 116.26 -33.45
N THR A 931 22.17 117.54 -33.82
CA THR A 931 22.68 118.67 -33.01
C THR A 931 21.58 119.33 -32.19
N LYS A 932 21.87 119.69 -30.93
CA LYS A 932 20.90 120.39 -30.06
C LYS A 932 20.66 121.81 -30.55
N GLU A 933 19.40 122.15 -30.82
CA GLU A 933 18.98 123.44 -31.36
C GLU A 933 17.73 123.97 -30.63
N GLY A 934 17.50 125.28 -30.65
CA GLY A 934 16.30 125.89 -30.09
C GLY A 934 16.21 125.83 -28.56
N LYS A 935 14.99 125.87 -28.02
CA LYS A 935 14.76 125.86 -26.56
C LYS A 935 15.01 124.45 -25.98
N TRP A 936 15.74 124.40 -24.88
CA TRP A 936 15.94 123.20 -24.07
C TRP A 936 15.56 123.46 -22.62
N THR A 937 14.86 122.51 -22.01
CA THR A 937 14.46 122.51 -20.60
C THR A 937 15.01 121.26 -19.93
N ALA A 938 15.59 121.38 -18.73
CA ALA A 938 16.10 120.24 -17.96
C ALA A 938 15.73 120.35 -16.48
N TRP A 939 15.13 119.28 -15.95
CA TRP A 939 14.75 119.12 -14.56
C TRP A 939 15.81 118.24 -13.88
N LEU A 940 16.54 118.81 -12.93
CA LEU A 940 17.63 118.15 -12.21
C LEU A 940 17.06 117.43 -10.97
N SER A 941 17.65 116.28 -10.66
CA SER A 941 17.22 115.40 -9.55
C SER A 941 17.42 115.99 -8.16
N ASP A 942 18.19 117.08 -8.03
CA ASP A 942 18.35 117.84 -6.78
C ASP A 942 17.28 118.94 -6.58
N GLY A 943 16.21 118.92 -7.41
CA GLY A 943 15.09 119.85 -7.35
C GLY A 943 15.31 121.14 -8.15
N ARG A 944 16.46 121.31 -8.82
CA ARG A 944 16.72 122.46 -9.70
C ARG A 944 16.08 122.30 -11.07
N LEU A 945 15.71 123.42 -11.68
CA LEU A 945 15.26 123.52 -13.07
C LEU A 945 16.23 124.43 -13.83
N THR A 946 16.57 124.10 -15.07
CA THR A 946 17.25 125.04 -15.97
C THR A 946 16.65 125.03 -17.36
N GLU A 947 16.45 126.22 -17.93
CA GLU A 947 16.04 126.41 -19.31
C GLU A 947 16.95 127.40 -20.03
N GLY A 948 17.06 127.25 -21.34
CA GLY A 948 17.73 128.21 -22.21
C GLY A 948 17.73 127.73 -23.65
N TYR A 949 18.54 128.37 -24.48
CA TYR A 949 18.61 128.04 -25.91
C TYR A 949 19.95 127.40 -26.27
N TYR A 950 19.93 126.50 -27.24
CA TYR A 950 21.10 126.03 -27.95
C TYR A 950 21.08 126.55 -29.39
N ALA A 951 22.26 126.85 -29.91
CA ALA A 951 22.51 127.11 -31.33
C ALA A 951 23.78 126.35 -31.74
N ASN A 952 23.69 125.53 -32.81
CA ASN A 952 24.74 124.64 -33.29
C ASN A 952 25.33 123.76 -32.15
N GLY A 953 24.46 123.15 -31.34
CA GLY A 953 24.86 122.27 -30.23
C GLY A 953 25.48 122.96 -29.01
N LYS A 954 25.58 124.30 -28.99
CA LYS A 954 26.19 125.07 -27.87
C LYS A 954 25.18 125.99 -27.20
N LYS A 955 25.31 126.19 -25.89
CA LYS A 955 24.47 127.13 -25.13
C LYS A 955 24.59 128.53 -25.73
N ASP A 956 23.46 129.15 -26.02
CA ASP A 956 23.35 130.49 -26.59
C ASP A 956 22.13 131.23 -26.00
N ALA A 957 22.01 132.53 -26.30
CA ALA A 957 21.00 133.43 -25.74
C ALA A 957 20.86 133.36 -24.20
N THR A 958 19.69 133.74 -23.67
CA THR A 958 19.43 133.77 -22.23
C THR A 958 19.24 132.35 -21.68
N TRP A 959 19.96 132.05 -20.59
CA TRP A 959 19.79 130.88 -19.76
C TRP A 959 19.34 131.30 -18.36
N THR A 960 18.43 130.52 -17.80
CA THR A 960 17.94 130.67 -16.43
C THR A 960 18.00 129.33 -15.72
N SER A 961 18.36 129.35 -14.45
CA SER A 961 18.33 128.20 -13.54
C SER A 961 17.62 128.60 -12.25
N TRP A 962 16.95 127.66 -11.61
CA TRP A 962 16.12 127.83 -10.42
C TRP A 962 16.38 126.75 -9.38
N TRP A 963 16.18 127.08 -8.10
CA TRP A 963 16.28 126.18 -6.95
C TRP A 963 15.03 125.30 -6.73
N ASP A 964 14.01 125.43 -7.56
CA ASP A 964 12.77 124.64 -7.57
C ASP A 964 12.29 124.41 -9.00
N HIS A 965 11.60 123.27 -9.20
CA HIS A 965 10.92 122.93 -10.46
C HIS A 965 9.75 123.86 -10.81
N ASP A 966 9.18 124.57 -9.83
CA ASP A 966 8.10 125.55 -10.03
C ASP A 966 8.60 126.88 -10.67
N GLY A 967 9.91 127.07 -10.81
CA GLY A 967 10.49 128.26 -11.45
C GLY A 967 10.36 129.55 -10.63
N THR A 968 10.17 129.44 -9.31
CA THR A 968 9.91 130.59 -8.42
C THR A 968 11.17 131.21 -7.84
N ARG A 969 12.11 130.42 -7.31
CA ARG A 969 13.39 130.94 -6.76
C ARG A 969 14.50 130.73 -7.78
N LYS A 970 14.92 131.79 -8.46
CA LYS A 970 16.08 131.74 -9.36
C LYS A 970 17.33 131.30 -8.59
N GLU A 971 18.20 130.54 -9.24
CA GLU A 971 19.57 130.21 -8.86
C GLU A 971 20.54 131.13 -9.61
N MET A 972 20.38 131.22 -10.94
CA MET A 972 21.16 132.11 -11.79
C MET A 972 20.41 132.50 -13.05
N GLN A 973 20.72 133.66 -13.60
CA GLN A 973 20.23 134.11 -14.91
C GLN A 973 21.31 134.92 -15.63
N GLY A 974 21.52 134.65 -16.92
CA GLY A 974 22.45 135.41 -17.74
C GLY A 974 22.47 134.92 -19.19
N ALA A 975 23.31 135.54 -20.03
CA ALA A 975 23.44 135.16 -21.43
C ALA A 975 24.64 134.23 -21.66
N TYR A 976 24.44 133.21 -22.49
CA TYR A 976 25.54 132.51 -23.16
C TYR A 976 25.70 133.04 -24.59
N ARG A 977 26.91 132.92 -25.13
CA ARG A 977 27.17 133.02 -26.56
C ARG A 977 28.19 131.95 -26.95
N ASN A 978 27.88 131.10 -27.94
CA ASN A 978 28.78 130.04 -28.42
C ASN A 978 29.35 129.16 -27.27
N GLY A 979 28.53 128.86 -26.26
CA GLY A 979 28.88 128.06 -25.08
C GLY A 979 29.59 128.79 -23.93
N LYS A 980 30.01 130.05 -24.10
CA LYS A 980 30.65 130.85 -23.03
C LYS A 980 29.64 131.77 -22.33
N MET A 981 29.73 131.91 -21.01
CA MET A 981 28.99 132.94 -20.28
C MET A 981 29.45 134.32 -20.76
N VAL A 982 28.51 135.21 -21.10
CA VAL A 982 28.79 136.58 -21.54
C VAL A 982 27.86 137.58 -20.84
N ASP A 983 28.29 138.84 -20.82
CA ASP A 983 27.55 139.97 -20.25
C ASP A 983 27.26 139.76 -18.75
N LYS A 984 26.21 140.40 -18.24
CA LYS A 984 25.81 140.43 -16.85
C LYS A 984 25.07 139.15 -16.46
N TRP A 985 25.64 138.45 -15.48
CA TRP A 985 25.08 137.27 -14.85
C TRP A 985 24.64 137.58 -13.42
N PHE A 986 23.41 137.21 -13.10
CA PHE A 986 22.79 137.35 -11.79
C PHE A 986 22.83 136.00 -11.08
N PHE A 987 23.35 135.96 -9.86
CA PHE A 987 23.39 134.77 -9.01
C PHE A 987 22.61 135.04 -7.73
N TYR A 988 21.80 134.06 -7.33
CA TYR A 988 20.83 134.18 -6.25
C TYR A 988 21.14 133.17 -5.14
N ASP A 989 20.76 133.48 -3.91
CA ASP A 989 20.83 132.53 -2.79
C ASP A 989 19.70 131.49 -2.85
N LYS A 990 19.74 130.47 -1.97
CA LYS A 990 18.73 129.39 -1.90
C LYS A 990 17.32 129.88 -1.53
N SER A 991 17.18 131.13 -1.09
CA SER A 991 15.90 131.78 -0.78
C SER A 991 15.36 132.58 -1.98
N GLY A 992 16.11 132.64 -3.10
CA GLY A 992 15.75 133.39 -4.30
C GLY A 992 16.16 134.88 -4.26
N ASN A 993 16.90 135.33 -3.24
CA ASN A 993 17.37 136.71 -3.17
C ASN A 993 18.65 136.89 -4.01
N LEU A 994 18.79 138.05 -4.65
CA LEU A 994 20.00 138.35 -5.43
C LEU A 994 21.23 138.42 -4.51
N LYS A 995 22.17 137.50 -4.70
CA LYS A 995 23.38 137.35 -3.89
C LYS A 995 24.57 138.05 -4.52
N GLU A 996 24.74 137.91 -5.83
CA GLU A 996 25.91 138.43 -6.55
C GLU A 996 25.54 138.76 -8.00
N ILE A 997 26.21 139.77 -8.56
CA ILE A 997 26.20 140.04 -9.99
C ILE A 997 27.65 139.90 -10.48
N ARG A 998 27.87 139.05 -11.48
CA ARG A 998 29.17 138.94 -12.17
C ARG A 998 29.03 139.49 -13.59
N TYR A 999 30.11 140.08 -14.09
CA TYR A 999 30.20 140.51 -15.49
C TYR A 999 31.22 139.62 -16.19
N PHE A 1000 30.79 138.91 -17.23
CA PHE A 1000 31.64 138.05 -18.04
C PHE A 1000 31.95 138.76 -19.36
N SER A 1001 33.21 139.11 -19.57
CA SER A 1001 33.65 139.72 -20.83
C SER A 1001 33.64 138.68 -21.94
N PRO A 1002 33.07 138.96 -23.13
CA PRO A 1002 33.13 138.05 -24.27
C PRO A 1002 34.53 137.94 -24.92
N ALA A 1003 35.55 138.61 -24.36
CA ALA A 1003 36.89 138.76 -24.95
C ALA A 1003 37.99 137.89 -24.32
N PHE A 1004 37.66 136.66 -23.87
CA PHE A 1004 38.61 135.59 -23.56
C PHE A 1004 38.02 134.23 -23.99
#